data_AF-A0A8H9ZAR5-F1
#
_entry.id   AF-A0A8H9ZAR5-F1
#
_cell.length_a   1.000
_cell.length_b   1.000
_cell.length_c   1.000
_cell.angle_alpha   90.00
_cell.angle_beta   90.00
_cell.angle_gamma   90.00
#
_symmetry.space_group_name_H-M   'P 1'
#
loop_
_entity.id
_entity.type
_entity.pdbx_description
1 polymer ?
#
loop_
_entity_poly.entity_id
_entity_poly.type
_entity_poly.pdbx_seq_one_letter_code
_entity_poly.pdbx_strand_id
1 'polypeptide(L)'
;MDDRNVRTLSGQIAPFSSFQKQACLVLLGDPGAGKSHLFQTTARRLGGQYLSVRQFLALNPAKIVSGTILFIDALDEYRCHYGDMPAIDKLVERIGLLEQCLIRLSCRSADWLGKSDINVLSTCYCEEEITVLRLQPLGEDEQLEVARQCNVDDPVAFLQQASSHGFDEGLGNPLTLRLLAEVANNARWPKTRTALFEHACAILLNEHNEEHLLGKLSELSDEQLLLAAGGLCALQLLADIDGVSAHEIREPRLPLIKNLPLCSELSIRAALRSRVFLADHDSGAFHQSHKVIAEFLAARYLAKLFFNGVPLTRLRQLLGPEGQPVSHLRGVHAWLCNFLPAHVQLFIDQDPYGVLSYGDAASFSSQSKQQLFAALAQLAVIDPGFRGYDRSTQALVGVAEPSLASCFEVLMADSSTPYTLRLLVLDTLRVGCPMPDLCNVLYELMISSDRRLDERFYALEALLKIGASGVAAMREAMQVLSRERRGTRLRAQILRRAPMIGWKAEDILELYGHSLTEEGQQSSSLRLWQLHELISSEDIPAVLDGGVMLLEKTANKEATDELVDFMMLLIIRYVETAPDLCERRLFAWLNHVNAMSVWLSPAQCKALRNAMISREGSDPVWQGIRDRAASFEGLEDFPFAVPTAEAITEPVVDEEYLSSQEDMNLQRLDGLMAKMELLLEQGLMPEALDPAVLEMMIFRLMAQGGLGERPWFKAFRERQYDVYIECMAYRLFCDFAEGLTSGAKVLELAKDIPHSDKLDVVTRLMPSVVSLGGNLFYRMVRPYYRELDSPSLWTSMWAMLCDGLQGRNKTLLIALGLLMSFERFTPALKGLNDQERNEVVWILRDLSGLARGFAGPMNLTTQQFFAFCRLVAQQYPAQVESATFSPINTRAEDASYFMASLIGHVALKNCPDAKTGLLALQLDSRFARWQDNIKHALAIHAARQRDSHHIRRGWKDIVCLFEGGVTEDIASLQLLVMEELIDVADSLRGNLDLHKLFWNEVDGKIDSPKWEESCRDVLLSFLRPRLEPRGFSAEPEAHMYDDKRVDIAVQKGSTKLVVELKRSLHADLWKAIENQLKALYTCDPGAQGYGIYGVFWFGMQGVKAGPDGRVPGNAKEMLEQLESTLETSDRARIKIFVLDVSGAK
;
A
#
# COMPACT_ATOMS: atom_id res chain seq x y z
N MET A 1 11.72 19.25 16.10
CA MET A 1 11.48 17.80 15.92
C MET A 1 11.60 17.47 14.43
N ASP A 2 12.78 17.71 13.84
CA ASP A 2 12.85 18.13 12.43
C ASP A 2 13.35 17.04 11.48
N ASP A 3 13.64 15.85 12.00
CA ASP A 3 14.12 14.71 11.22
C ASP A 3 13.65 13.42 11.89
N ARG A 4 12.48 12.92 11.47
CA ARG A 4 11.84 11.73 12.05
C ARG A 4 12.44 10.45 11.45
N ASN A 5 12.44 9.37 12.24
CA ASN A 5 12.81 8.05 11.74
C ASN A 5 11.79 7.52 10.71
N VAL A 6 12.31 6.90 9.66
CA VAL A 6 11.54 6.25 8.59
C VAL A 6 12.07 4.84 8.35
N ARG A 7 11.20 3.96 7.84
CA ARG A 7 11.52 2.58 7.49
C ARG A 7 11.36 2.33 5.99
N THR A 8 12.36 1.73 5.35
CA THR A 8 12.31 1.33 3.94
C THR A 8 11.47 0.06 3.72
N LEU A 9 11.17 -0.28 2.46
CA LEU A 9 10.58 -1.58 2.12
C LEU A 9 11.48 -2.77 2.47
N SER A 10 12.81 -2.61 2.43
CA SER A 10 13.78 -3.62 2.90
C SER A 10 13.83 -3.75 4.42
N GLY A 11 13.08 -2.92 5.15
CA GLY A 11 12.94 -2.98 6.60
C GLY A 11 13.98 -2.18 7.39
N GLN A 12 14.96 -1.57 6.73
CA GLN A 12 15.96 -0.67 7.33
C GLN A 12 15.28 0.56 7.95
N ILE A 13 15.68 0.94 9.16
CA ILE A 13 15.23 2.16 9.84
C ILE A 13 16.38 3.18 9.84
N ALA A 14 16.10 4.42 9.45
CA ALA A 14 17.05 5.53 9.49
C ALA A 14 16.30 6.88 9.54
N PRO A 15 16.95 8.00 9.91
CA PRO A 15 16.35 9.34 9.83
C PRO A 15 15.99 9.72 8.38
N PHE A 16 14.90 10.47 8.18
CA PHE A 16 14.45 10.89 6.85
C PHE A 16 15.53 11.63 6.04
N SER A 17 16.41 12.40 6.71
CA SER A 17 17.55 13.07 6.09
C SER A 17 18.51 12.14 5.34
N SER A 18 18.62 10.87 5.75
CA SER A 18 19.53 9.89 5.14
C SER A 18 19.19 9.61 3.67
N PHE A 19 17.95 9.88 3.26
CA PHE A 19 17.45 9.62 1.90
C PHE A 19 17.39 10.88 1.02
N GLN A 20 17.91 12.03 1.48
CA GLN A 20 17.79 13.33 0.78
C GLN A 20 18.33 13.34 -0.66
N LYS A 21 19.29 12.47 -1.01
CA LYS A 21 19.91 12.38 -2.34
C LYS A 21 19.08 11.61 -3.39
N GLN A 22 18.03 10.90 -2.99
CA GLN A 22 17.23 10.09 -3.91
C GLN A 22 16.47 10.96 -4.91
N ALA A 23 16.28 10.52 -6.16
CA ALA A 23 15.48 11.26 -7.15
C ALA A 23 14.02 11.38 -6.69
N CYS A 24 13.37 10.26 -6.38
CA CYS A 24 11.98 10.19 -5.93
C CYS A 24 11.86 9.51 -4.56
N LEU A 25 11.26 10.20 -3.57
CA LEU A 25 10.83 9.60 -2.29
C LEU A 25 9.31 9.58 -2.20
N VAL A 26 8.77 8.48 -1.70
CA VAL A 26 7.35 8.37 -1.29
C VAL A 26 7.29 8.17 0.21
N LEU A 27 6.75 9.13 0.95
CA LEU A 27 6.56 9.06 2.40
C LEU A 27 5.14 8.57 2.72
N LEU A 28 5.05 7.32 3.16
CA LEU A 28 3.86 6.69 3.70
C LEU A 28 3.76 6.90 5.21
N GLY A 29 2.54 6.93 5.71
CA GLY A 29 2.27 6.98 7.14
C GLY A 29 0.79 7.20 7.42
N ASP A 30 0.40 6.98 8.67
CA ASP A 30 -0.99 6.95 9.06
C ASP A 30 -1.61 8.37 9.11
N PRO A 31 -2.95 8.48 9.20
CA PRO A 31 -3.60 9.75 9.49
C PRO A 31 -3.09 10.31 10.83
N GLY A 32 -2.68 11.59 10.85
CA GLY A 32 -2.10 12.22 12.05
C GLY A 32 -0.62 11.93 12.31
N ALA A 33 0.03 11.03 11.57
CA ALA A 33 1.43 10.61 11.81
C ALA A 33 2.49 11.73 11.68
N GLY A 34 2.14 12.88 11.07
CA GLY A 34 3.02 14.05 10.94
C GLY A 34 3.68 14.26 9.58
N LYS A 35 3.25 13.56 8.51
CA LYS A 35 3.80 13.67 7.15
C LYS A 35 3.95 15.12 6.66
N SER A 36 2.85 15.88 6.66
CA SER A 36 2.81 17.29 6.22
C SER A 36 3.76 18.18 7.02
N HIS A 37 3.84 17.98 8.35
CA HIS A 37 4.75 18.72 9.21
C HIS A 37 6.21 18.43 8.87
N LEU A 38 6.59 17.15 8.69
CA LEU A 38 7.94 16.77 8.27
C LEU A 38 8.30 17.36 6.90
N PHE A 39 7.38 17.33 5.95
CA PHE A 39 7.56 17.91 4.61
C PHE A 39 7.74 19.44 4.66
N GLN A 40 6.84 20.16 5.35
CA GLN A 40 6.95 21.62 5.49
C GLN A 40 8.25 22.06 6.19
N THR A 41 8.60 21.40 7.30
CA THR A 41 9.81 21.73 8.07
C THR A 41 11.08 21.39 7.27
N THR A 42 11.10 20.26 6.55
CA THR A 42 12.24 19.89 5.69
C THR A 42 12.36 20.81 4.48
N ALA A 43 11.25 21.20 3.85
CA ALA A 43 11.24 22.15 2.74
C ALA A 43 11.87 23.49 3.15
N ARG A 44 11.44 24.08 4.28
CA ARG A 44 12.04 25.31 4.83
C ARG A 44 13.54 25.14 5.12
N ARG A 45 13.95 24.00 5.72
CA ARG A 45 15.36 23.73 6.06
C ARG A 45 16.27 23.59 4.85
N LEU A 46 15.77 22.98 3.77
CA LEU A 46 16.56 22.67 2.56
C LEU A 46 16.38 23.71 1.42
N GLY A 47 15.57 24.75 1.62
CA GLY A 47 15.21 25.69 0.55
C GLY A 47 14.33 25.07 -0.55
N GLY A 48 13.64 23.97 -0.25
CA GLY A 48 12.71 23.31 -1.18
C GLY A 48 11.32 23.95 -1.19
N GLN A 49 10.53 23.63 -2.21
CA GLN A 49 9.16 24.13 -2.35
C GLN A 49 8.16 23.11 -1.83
N TYR A 50 7.32 23.51 -0.87
CA TYR A 50 6.18 22.70 -0.40
C TYR A 50 4.91 23.05 -1.17
N LEU A 51 4.19 22.03 -1.63
CA LEU A 51 2.93 22.11 -2.37
C LEU A 51 2.03 20.95 -1.95
N SER A 52 0.71 21.11 -1.98
CA SER A 52 -0.20 19.96 -2.10
C SER A 52 -0.21 19.43 -3.53
N VAL A 53 -0.61 18.17 -3.74
CA VAL A 53 -0.85 17.62 -5.10
C VAL A 53 -1.78 18.52 -5.92
N ARG A 54 -2.82 19.09 -5.31
CA ARG A 54 -3.72 20.08 -5.93
C ARG A 54 -3.00 21.32 -6.43
N GLN A 55 -2.20 21.97 -5.58
CA GLN A 55 -1.46 23.17 -5.95
C GLN A 55 -0.47 22.85 -7.07
N PHE A 56 0.24 21.72 -6.99
CA PHE A 56 1.13 21.27 -8.05
C PHE A 56 0.41 21.05 -9.39
N LEU A 57 -0.74 20.37 -9.40
CA LEU A 57 -1.55 20.13 -10.60
C LEU A 57 -2.15 21.42 -11.21
N ALA A 58 -2.41 22.43 -10.38
CA ALA A 58 -2.92 23.74 -10.83
C ALA A 58 -1.82 24.67 -11.35
N LEU A 59 -0.56 24.47 -10.94
CA LEU A 59 0.57 25.25 -11.40
C LEU A 59 0.96 24.92 -12.85
N ASN A 60 1.58 25.89 -13.52
CA ASN A 60 2.29 25.65 -14.78
C ASN A 60 3.70 25.14 -14.44
N PRO A 61 4.11 23.92 -14.86
CA PRO A 61 5.45 23.39 -14.59
C PRO A 61 6.59 24.33 -14.99
N ALA A 62 6.42 25.13 -16.05
CA ALA A 62 7.41 26.11 -16.50
C ALA A 62 7.67 27.27 -15.50
N LYS A 63 6.90 27.37 -14.40
CA LYS A 63 7.17 28.29 -13.28
C LYS A 63 8.04 27.68 -12.17
N ILE A 64 8.30 26.37 -12.21
CA ILE A 64 9.14 25.68 -11.23
C ILE A 64 10.59 25.77 -11.72
N VAL A 65 11.49 26.17 -10.83
CA VAL A 65 12.92 26.32 -11.15
C VAL A 65 13.56 24.93 -11.25
N SER A 66 14.31 24.67 -12.31
CA SER A 66 15.09 23.42 -12.48
C SER A 66 16.02 23.18 -11.28
N GLY A 67 16.15 21.93 -10.84
CA GLY A 67 16.93 21.57 -9.65
C GLY A 67 16.21 21.75 -8.30
N THR A 68 14.96 22.24 -8.28
CA THR A 68 14.21 22.43 -7.02
C THR A 68 13.86 21.08 -6.36
N ILE A 69 13.92 21.01 -5.03
CA ILE A 69 13.35 19.90 -4.25
C ILE A 69 11.87 20.19 -4.00
N LEU A 70 10.97 19.42 -4.62
CA LEU A 70 9.53 19.54 -4.47
C LEU A 70 8.99 18.59 -3.40
N PHE A 71 8.33 19.14 -2.40
CA PHE A 71 7.59 18.41 -1.37
C PHE A 71 6.09 18.48 -1.71
N ILE A 72 5.60 17.45 -2.40
CA ILE A 72 4.23 17.36 -2.89
C ILE A 72 3.42 16.46 -1.94
N ASP A 73 2.56 17.08 -1.16
CA ASP A 73 1.82 16.45 -0.06
C ASP A 73 0.42 15.96 -0.48
N ALA A 74 -0.06 14.92 0.19
CA ALA A 74 -1.47 14.50 0.21
C ALA A 74 -2.02 13.84 -1.10
N LEU A 75 -1.30 12.84 -1.63
CA LEU A 75 -1.73 12.04 -2.79
C LEU A 75 -3.06 11.30 -2.58
N ASP A 76 -3.36 10.84 -1.36
CA ASP A 76 -4.62 10.17 -1.02
C ASP A 76 -5.87 11.03 -1.22
N GLU A 77 -5.71 12.36 -1.24
CA GLU A 77 -6.82 13.31 -1.38
C GLU A 77 -7.19 13.59 -2.84
N TYR A 78 -6.29 13.28 -3.77
CA TYR A 78 -6.38 13.61 -5.19
C TYR A 78 -6.11 12.38 -6.05
N ARG A 79 -6.87 11.30 -5.81
CA ARG A 79 -6.97 10.15 -6.74
C ARG A 79 -8.14 10.28 -7.73
N CYS A 80 -9.21 10.97 -7.34
CA CYS A 80 -10.40 11.18 -8.16
C CYS A 80 -10.18 12.14 -9.34
N HIS A 81 -11.13 12.13 -10.28
CA HIS A 81 -11.05 12.76 -11.60
C HIS A 81 -10.98 14.31 -11.57
N TYR A 82 -10.14 14.90 -12.44
CA TYR A 82 -10.06 16.35 -12.70
C TYR A 82 -9.69 16.63 -14.17
N GLY A 83 -10.68 16.60 -15.07
CA GLY A 83 -10.49 16.55 -16.53
C GLY A 83 -10.69 15.12 -17.03
N ASP A 84 -9.98 14.69 -18.08
CA ASP A 84 -10.23 13.38 -18.74
C ASP A 84 -9.33 12.22 -18.26
N MET A 85 -8.43 12.43 -17.30
CA MET A 85 -7.53 11.40 -16.75
C MET A 85 -7.64 11.23 -15.23
N PRO A 86 -7.23 10.07 -14.65
CA PRO A 86 -7.08 9.93 -13.21
C PRO A 86 -5.93 10.81 -12.69
N ALA A 87 -6.04 11.26 -11.44
CA ALA A 87 -5.18 12.36 -10.98
C ALA A 87 -3.72 11.96 -10.67
N ILE A 88 -3.41 10.70 -10.38
CA ILE A 88 -2.02 10.22 -10.28
C ILE A 88 -1.31 10.18 -11.64
N ASP A 89 -2.03 9.78 -12.70
CA ASP A 89 -1.49 9.75 -14.07
C ASP A 89 -1.19 11.18 -14.54
N LYS A 90 -2.09 12.14 -14.24
CA LYS A 90 -1.89 13.58 -14.47
C LYS A 90 -0.77 14.20 -13.61
N LEU A 91 -0.59 13.73 -12.37
CA LEU A 91 0.52 14.15 -11.50
C LEU A 91 1.86 13.75 -12.11
N VAL A 92 1.95 12.52 -12.60
CA VAL A 92 3.16 11.96 -13.20
C VAL A 92 3.45 12.59 -14.57
N GLU A 93 2.43 12.82 -15.41
CA GLU A 93 2.54 13.66 -16.62
C GLU A 93 3.18 15.02 -16.30
N ARG A 94 2.71 15.69 -15.25
CA ARG A 94 3.23 17.01 -14.82
C ARG A 94 4.64 16.94 -14.24
N ILE A 95 5.01 15.86 -13.55
CA ILE A 95 6.37 15.62 -13.06
C ILE A 95 7.33 15.37 -14.25
N GLY A 96 6.90 14.62 -15.27
CA GLY A 96 7.69 14.35 -16.47
C GLY A 96 8.02 15.58 -17.33
N LEU A 97 7.35 16.72 -17.08
CA LEU A 97 7.64 18.02 -17.69
C LEU A 97 8.68 18.84 -16.91
N LEU A 98 9.22 18.32 -15.79
CA LEU A 98 10.22 19.00 -14.97
C LEU A 98 11.64 18.53 -15.27
N GLU A 99 12.55 19.47 -15.49
CA GLU A 99 13.97 19.17 -15.60
C GLU A 99 14.63 19.14 -14.22
N GLN A 100 15.42 18.09 -13.97
CA GLN A 100 16.38 17.95 -12.85
C GLN A 100 15.81 18.13 -11.41
N CYS A 101 14.49 18.10 -11.21
CA CYS A 101 13.88 18.29 -9.89
C CYS A 101 13.89 17.00 -9.05
N LEU A 102 14.09 17.13 -7.73
CA LEU A 102 13.96 16.03 -6.77
C LEU A 102 12.54 16.01 -6.19
N ILE A 103 11.85 14.87 -6.26
CA ILE A 103 10.43 14.76 -5.89
C ILE A 103 10.25 14.03 -4.55
N ARG A 104 9.41 14.58 -3.68
CA ARG A 104 9.01 13.99 -2.40
C ARG A 104 7.49 13.95 -2.36
N LEU A 105 6.89 12.77 -2.54
CA LEU A 105 5.44 12.56 -2.48
C LEU A 105 5.02 12.06 -1.09
N SER A 106 3.83 12.43 -0.61
CA SER A 106 3.25 11.86 0.62
C SER A 106 1.90 11.19 0.35
N CYS A 107 1.61 10.10 1.07
CA CYS A 107 0.33 9.39 0.99
C CYS A 107 -0.03 8.70 2.32
N ARG A 108 -1.32 8.45 2.56
CA ARG A 108 -1.80 7.53 3.61
C ARG A 108 -1.39 6.09 3.31
N SER A 109 -0.90 5.36 4.32
CA SER A 109 -0.47 3.95 4.18
C SER A 109 -1.55 3.02 3.61
N ALA A 110 -2.80 3.20 4.05
CA ALA A 110 -3.95 2.39 3.64
C ALA A 110 -4.55 2.77 2.28
N ASP A 111 -4.10 3.88 1.66
CA ASP A 111 -4.53 4.34 0.33
C ASP A 111 -3.39 4.26 -0.70
N TRP A 112 -2.24 3.70 -0.34
CA TRP A 112 -1.12 3.45 -1.26
C TRP A 112 -1.31 2.12 -1.99
N LEU A 113 -1.49 2.17 -3.31
CA LEU A 113 -1.72 1.00 -4.18
C LEU A 113 -0.43 0.23 -4.48
N GLY A 114 0.65 0.50 -3.74
CA GLY A 114 1.81 -0.37 -3.72
C GLY A 114 2.60 -0.36 -5.01
N LYS A 115 2.91 -1.56 -5.52
CA LYS A 115 3.62 -1.73 -6.80
C LYS A 115 2.88 -1.02 -7.95
N SER A 116 1.55 -0.93 -7.91
CA SER A 116 0.80 -0.20 -8.94
C SER A 116 1.10 1.30 -8.94
N ASP A 117 1.18 1.99 -7.79
CA ASP A 117 1.59 3.41 -7.78
C ASP A 117 3.08 3.59 -8.13
N ILE A 118 3.96 2.65 -7.72
CA ILE A 118 5.38 2.63 -8.14
C ILE A 118 5.47 2.55 -9.67
N ASN A 119 4.74 1.63 -10.29
CA ASN A 119 4.72 1.44 -11.74
C ASN A 119 4.29 2.70 -12.51
N VAL A 120 3.37 3.51 -11.95
CA VAL A 120 3.01 4.81 -12.55
C VAL A 120 4.19 5.79 -12.40
N LEU A 121 4.77 5.93 -11.20
CA LEU A 121 5.95 6.79 -10.99
C LEU A 121 7.15 6.41 -11.86
N SER A 122 7.29 5.12 -12.20
CA SER A 122 8.39 4.63 -13.02
C SER A 122 8.36 5.11 -14.48
N THR A 123 7.30 5.79 -14.94
CA THR A 123 7.35 6.47 -16.26
C THR A 123 8.23 7.72 -16.25
N CYS A 124 8.60 8.24 -15.07
CA CYS A 124 9.49 9.40 -14.91
C CYS A 124 10.84 9.05 -14.25
N TYR A 125 10.93 7.90 -13.56
CA TYR A 125 12.11 7.48 -12.79
C TYR A 125 12.39 6.00 -13.03
N CYS A 126 13.65 5.57 -12.94
CA CYS A 126 13.92 4.14 -12.81
C CYS A 126 13.39 3.62 -11.45
N GLU A 127 13.00 2.35 -11.36
CA GLU A 127 12.43 1.83 -10.11
C GLU A 127 13.43 1.92 -8.94
N GLU A 128 14.72 1.73 -9.23
CA GLU A 128 15.85 1.89 -8.30
C GLU A 128 16.02 3.34 -7.78
N GLU A 129 15.45 4.32 -8.50
CA GLU A 129 15.42 5.73 -8.13
C GLU A 129 14.19 6.12 -7.29
N ILE A 130 13.22 5.20 -7.09
CA ILE A 130 12.01 5.40 -6.29
C ILE A 130 12.17 4.70 -4.94
N THR A 131 12.38 5.47 -3.87
CA THR A 131 12.42 4.91 -2.50
C THR A 131 11.13 5.17 -1.76
N VAL A 132 10.39 4.10 -1.44
CA VAL A 132 9.21 4.14 -0.57
C VAL A 132 9.65 4.01 0.90
N LEU A 133 9.28 5.01 1.68
CA LEU A 133 9.62 5.19 3.09
C LEU A 133 8.33 5.19 3.93
N ARG A 134 8.37 4.65 5.15
CA ARG A 134 7.28 4.73 6.11
C ARG A 134 7.70 5.48 7.36
N LEU A 135 7.01 6.56 7.67
CA LEU A 135 7.17 7.31 8.91
C LEU A 135 6.97 6.38 10.12
N GLN A 136 7.94 6.32 11.03
CA GLN A 136 7.81 5.52 12.24
C GLN A 136 6.92 6.24 13.29
N PRO A 137 6.33 5.51 14.24
CA PRO A 137 5.73 6.10 15.44
C PRO A 137 6.73 6.99 16.20
N LEU A 138 6.23 7.91 17.02
CA LEU A 138 7.08 8.71 17.91
C LEU A 138 7.83 7.80 18.90
N GLY A 139 9.15 7.93 18.99
CA GLY A 139 9.94 7.33 20.07
C GLY A 139 9.68 8.04 21.41
N GLU A 140 10.04 7.43 22.54
CA GLU A 140 9.76 7.96 23.89
C GLU A 140 10.25 9.41 24.08
N ASP A 141 11.49 9.71 23.67
CA ASP A 141 12.03 11.07 23.69
C ASP A 141 11.23 12.07 22.83
N GLU A 142 10.73 11.61 21.68
CA GLU A 142 9.89 12.42 20.79
C GLU A 142 8.50 12.65 21.41
N GLN A 143 7.93 11.65 22.10
CA GLN A 143 6.64 11.76 22.80
C GLN A 143 6.73 12.77 23.96
N LEU A 144 7.78 12.68 24.78
CA LEU A 144 8.04 13.64 25.86
C LEU A 144 8.15 15.07 25.34
N GLU A 145 8.82 15.25 24.20
CA GLU A 145 8.99 16.56 23.57
C GLU A 145 7.68 17.11 22.96
N VAL A 146 6.83 16.26 22.36
CA VAL A 146 5.48 16.69 21.95
C VAL A 146 4.65 17.12 23.17
N ALA A 147 4.70 16.36 24.27
CA ALA A 147 3.94 16.68 25.48
C ALA A 147 4.38 18.03 26.11
N ARG A 148 5.68 18.33 26.16
CA ARG A 148 6.19 19.67 26.56
C ARG A 148 5.63 20.78 25.67
N GLN A 149 5.60 20.58 24.36
CA GLN A 149 5.04 21.55 23.40
C GLN A 149 3.51 21.74 23.55
N CYS A 150 2.83 20.83 24.24
CA CYS A 150 1.41 20.95 24.60
C CYS A 150 1.19 21.57 26.01
N ASN A 151 2.23 22.17 26.60
CA ASN A 151 2.22 22.75 27.95
C ASN A 151 1.78 21.75 29.04
N VAL A 152 2.17 20.48 28.92
CA VAL A 152 1.98 19.48 29.98
C VAL A 152 3.05 19.68 31.07
N ASP A 153 2.62 19.95 32.30
CA ASP A 153 3.51 20.24 33.45
C ASP A 153 4.48 19.08 33.77
N ASP A 154 3.96 17.85 33.79
CA ASP A 154 4.77 16.62 33.94
C ASP A 154 4.51 15.66 32.76
N PRO A 155 5.32 15.75 31.70
CA PRO A 155 5.23 14.86 30.54
C PRO A 155 5.37 13.38 30.88
N VAL A 156 6.18 13.02 31.88
CA VAL A 156 6.43 11.60 32.24
C VAL A 156 5.21 11.02 32.92
N ALA A 157 4.65 11.72 33.90
CA ALA A 157 3.42 11.30 34.57
C ALA A 157 2.22 11.27 33.59
N PHE A 158 2.13 12.22 32.67
CA PHE A 158 1.09 12.24 31.63
C PHE A 158 1.16 11.02 30.70
N LEU A 159 2.34 10.67 30.17
CA LEU A 159 2.50 9.48 29.33
C LEU A 159 2.16 8.20 30.12
N GLN A 160 2.60 8.07 31.37
CA GLN A 160 2.25 6.95 32.25
C GLN A 160 0.74 6.85 32.52
N GLN A 161 0.05 7.99 32.71
CA GLN A 161 -1.40 8.02 32.85
C GLN A 161 -2.09 7.57 31.57
N ALA A 162 -1.69 8.09 30.40
CA ALA A 162 -2.25 7.70 29.11
C ALA A 162 -2.05 6.20 28.82
N SER A 163 -0.87 5.65 29.15
CA SER A 163 -0.59 4.21 29.16
C SER A 163 -1.56 3.44 30.05
N SER A 164 -1.74 3.86 31.31
CA SER A 164 -2.68 3.22 32.24
C SER A 164 -4.15 3.28 31.79
N HIS A 165 -4.49 4.22 30.91
CA HIS A 165 -5.80 4.36 30.27
C HIS A 165 -5.92 3.61 28.92
N GLY A 166 -4.89 2.88 28.50
CA GLY A 166 -4.90 2.01 27.33
C GLY A 166 -4.54 2.68 26.00
N PHE A 167 -3.87 3.85 26.03
CA PHE A 167 -3.49 4.60 24.82
C PHE A 167 -2.06 4.34 24.32
N ASP A 168 -1.31 3.39 24.89
CA ASP A 168 0.12 3.11 24.59
C ASP A 168 0.50 3.22 23.10
N GLU A 169 -0.11 2.38 22.26
CA GLU A 169 0.10 2.31 20.81
C GLU A 169 -0.30 3.60 20.07
N GLY A 170 -1.20 4.39 20.67
CA GLY A 170 -1.67 5.69 20.18
C GLY A 170 -0.72 6.85 20.50
N LEU A 171 0.12 6.76 21.54
CA LEU A 171 1.11 7.80 21.91
C LEU A 171 2.14 8.02 20.79
N GLY A 172 2.42 6.98 20.01
CA GLY A 172 3.24 7.05 18.80
C GLY A 172 2.68 7.95 17.68
N ASN A 173 1.41 8.38 17.75
CA ASN A 173 0.76 9.24 16.77
C ASN A 173 0.72 10.71 17.27
N PRO A 174 1.44 11.66 16.62
CA PRO A 174 1.53 13.05 17.09
C PRO A 174 0.18 13.75 17.26
N LEU A 175 -0.81 13.47 16.40
CA LEU A 175 -2.15 14.05 16.53
C LEU A 175 -2.86 13.47 17.76
N THR A 176 -2.83 12.15 17.95
CA THR A 176 -3.49 11.49 19.09
C THR A 176 -2.89 11.96 20.41
N LEU A 177 -1.56 12.06 20.49
CA LEU A 177 -0.83 12.55 21.65
C LEU A 177 -1.20 14.01 22.00
N ARG A 178 -1.31 14.88 20.99
CA ARG A 178 -1.77 16.27 21.17
C ARG A 178 -3.21 16.31 21.69
N LEU A 179 -4.14 15.62 21.04
CA LEU A 179 -5.55 15.58 21.48
C LEU A 179 -5.69 15.02 22.91
N LEU A 180 -4.85 14.05 23.31
CA LEU A 180 -4.82 13.53 24.68
C LEU A 180 -4.36 14.58 25.69
N ALA A 181 -3.34 15.39 25.36
CA ALA A 181 -2.88 16.48 26.22
C ALA A 181 -3.97 17.55 26.40
N GLU A 182 -4.63 17.96 25.31
CA GLU A 182 -5.77 18.89 25.34
C GLU A 182 -6.90 18.39 26.26
N VAL A 183 -7.25 17.09 26.16
CA VAL A 183 -8.34 16.48 26.93
C VAL A 183 -7.94 16.22 28.39
N ALA A 184 -6.70 15.80 28.68
CA ALA A 184 -6.24 15.54 30.05
C ALA A 184 -6.17 16.83 30.89
N ASN A 185 -5.85 17.96 30.26
CA ASN A 185 -5.79 19.27 30.93
C ASN A 185 -7.18 19.86 31.23
N ASN A 186 -8.21 19.50 30.47
CA ASN A 186 -9.51 20.20 30.47
C ASN A 186 -10.74 19.32 30.77
N ALA A 187 -10.62 18.00 30.72
CA ALA A 187 -11.76 17.07 30.79
C ALA A 187 -11.38 15.73 31.44
N ARG A 188 -12.33 14.77 31.45
CA ARG A 188 -12.05 13.41 31.92
C ARG A 188 -11.31 12.62 30.84
N TRP A 189 -10.34 11.81 31.27
CA TRP A 189 -9.65 10.85 30.42
C TRP A 189 -10.64 10.02 29.58
N PRO A 190 -10.48 9.99 28.24
CA PRO A 190 -11.34 9.23 27.36
C PRO A 190 -11.08 7.72 27.53
N LYS A 191 -12.02 6.88 27.07
CA LYS A 191 -11.86 5.41 27.03
C LYS A 191 -11.71 4.85 25.62
N THR A 192 -12.06 5.63 24.61
CA THR A 192 -12.07 5.23 23.20
C THR A 192 -11.61 6.39 22.33
N ARG A 193 -11.22 6.09 21.09
CA ARG A 193 -10.79 7.10 20.12
C ARG A 193 -11.95 8.04 19.75
N THR A 194 -13.19 7.55 19.70
CA THR A 194 -14.39 8.37 19.52
C THR A 194 -14.53 9.40 20.65
N ALA A 195 -14.46 8.96 21.91
CA ALA A 195 -14.57 9.86 23.06
C ALA A 195 -13.43 10.90 23.14
N LEU A 196 -12.21 10.50 22.76
CA LEU A 196 -11.07 11.42 22.62
C LEU A 196 -11.38 12.54 21.62
N PHE A 197 -11.86 12.18 20.42
CA PHE A 197 -12.21 13.17 19.40
C PHE A 197 -13.44 14.02 19.78
N GLU A 198 -14.45 13.47 20.45
CA GLU A 198 -15.60 14.24 20.96
C GLU A 198 -15.15 15.32 21.96
N HIS A 199 -14.39 14.94 22.99
CA HIS A 199 -13.90 15.89 24.00
C HIS A 199 -12.95 16.92 23.39
N ALA A 200 -11.98 16.49 22.58
CA ALA A 200 -10.99 17.39 22.01
C ALA A 200 -11.60 18.39 21.03
N CYS A 201 -12.58 17.99 20.21
CA CYS A 201 -13.28 18.92 19.32
C CYS A 201 -14.05 20.00 20.08
N ALA A 202 -14.70 19.65 21.20
CA ALA A 202 -15.40 20.63 22.04
C ALA A 202 -14.43 21.65 22.66
N ILE A 203 -13.27 21.20 23.14
CA ILE A 203 -12.21 22.09 23.69
C ILE A 203 -11.67 23.01 22.59
N LEU A 204 -11.27 22.45 21.44
CA LEU A 204 -10.71 23.19 20.30
C LEU A 204 -11.66 24.27 19.75
N LEU A 205 -12.98 24.07 19.87
CA LEU A 205 -14.02 25.03 19.49
C LEU A 205 -14.18 26.19 20.48
N ASN A 206 -13.92 25.98 21.76
CA ASN A 206 -14.22 26.93 22.83
C ASN A 206 -13.01 27.78 23.30
N GLU A 207 -11.77 27.26 23.23
CA GLU A 207 -10.62 27.84 23.97
C GLU A 207 -10.06 29.18 23.46
N HIS A 208 -10.37 29.60 22.22
CA HIS A 208 -9.95 30.93 21.70
C HIS A 208 -11.09 31.95 21.66
N ASN A 209 -12.19 31.64 22.34
CA ASN A 209 -13.40 32.45 22.32
C ASN A 209 -13.44 33.39 23.53
N GLU A 210 -12.37 34.16 23.82
CA GLU A 210 -12.42 35.20 24.87
C GLU A 210 -13.48 36.29 24.56
N GLU A 211 -13.72 36.59 23.28
CA GLU A 211 -14.87 37.43 22.86
C GLU A 211 -16.24 36.77 23.14
N HIS A 212 -16.31 35.45 23.29
CA HIS A 212 -17.51 34.71 23.72
C HIS A 212 -17.87 35.02 25.17
N LEU A 213 -16.91 35.41 26.02
CA LEU A 213 -17.18 35.88 27.38
C LEU A 213 -17.64 37.35 27.43
N LEU A 214 -17.50 38.10 26.33
CA LEU A 214 -17.64 39.57 26.30
C LEU A 214 -18.74 40.11 25.35
N GLY A 215 -19.53 39.25 24.70
CA GLY A 215 -20.58 39.71 23.79
C GLY A 215 -21.63 38.65 23.40
N LYS A 216 -22.39 38.91 22.33
CA LYS A 216 -23.47 38.04 21.79
C LYS A 216 -23.04 36.61 21.43
N LEU A 217 -21.74 36.36 21.35
CA LEU A 217 -21.19 35.02 21.16
C LEU A 217 -21.49 34.12 22.38
N SER A 218 -21.56 34.67 23.61
CA SER A 218 -21.91 33.96 24.87
C SER A 218 -23.19 33.12 24.81
N GLU A 219 -24.12 33.44 23.92
CA GLU A 219 -25.41 32.77 23.76
C GLU A 219 -25.33 31.49 22.90
N LEU A 220 -24.18 31.20 22.28
CA LEU A 220 -23.98 29.99 21.49
C LEU A 220 -23.72 28.77 22.38
N SER A 221 -24.41 27.67 22.05
CA SER A 221 -24.21 26.36 22.66
C SER A 221 -23.13 25.55 21.92
N ASP A 222 -22.49 24.62 22.64
CA ASP A 222 -21.53 23.67 22.06
C ASP A 222 -22.10 22.91 20.85
N GLU A 223 -23.39 22.55 20.87
CA GLU A 223 -24.05 21.88 19.75
C GLU A 223 -24.12 22.77 18.50
N GLN A 224 -24.35 24.09 18.64
CA GLN A 224 -24.36 25.01 17.51
C GLN A 224 -22.95 25.20 16.92
N LEU A 225 -21.91 25.23 17.75
CA LEU A 225 -20.51 25.31 17.29
C LEU A 225 -20.08 24.00 16.59
N LEU A 226 -20.40 22.84 17.17
CA LEU A 226 -20.15 21.53 16.58
C LEU A 226 -20.90 21.34 15.24
N LEU A 227 -22.16 21.80 15.15
CA LEU A 227 -22.94 21.76 13.91
C LEU A 227 -22.34 22.66 12.83
N ALA A 228 -21.93 23.88 13.19
CA ALA A 228 -21.28 24.82 12.27
C ALA A 228 -19.95 24.26 11.74
N ALA A 229 -19.06 23.80 12.64
CA ALA A 229 -17.78 23.23 12.28
C ALA A 229 -17.95 21.95 11.43
N GLY A 230 -18.85 21.05 11.83
CA GLY A 230 -19.15 19.83 11.07
C GLY A 230 -19.72 20.09 9.68
N GLY A 231 -20.61 21.07 9.52
CA GLY A 231 -21.15 21.47 8.22
C GLY A 231 -20.08 22.04 7.29
N LEU A 232 -19.17 22.88 7.83
CA LEU A 232 -18.02 23.41 7.10
C LEU A 232 -17.05 22.30 6.68
N CYS A 233 -16.74 21.37 7.59
CA CYS A 233 -15.91 20.21 7.31
C CYS A 233 -16.52 19.29 6.24
N ALA A 234 -17.81 18.98 6.34
CA ALA A 234 -18.53 18.17 5.36
C ALA A 234 -18.56 18.86 3.99
N LEU A 235 -18.84 20.17 3.94
CA LEU A 235 -18.83 20.93 2.69
C LEU A 235 -17.46 20.90 2.02
N GLN A 236 -16.39 21.13 2.78
CA GLN A 236 -15.04 21.19 2.23
C GLN A 236 -14.50 19.83 1.78
N LEU A 237 -14.83 18.74 2.48
CA LEU A 237 -14.46 17.38 2.06
C LEU A 237 -15.27 16.89 0.85
N LEU A 238 -16.59 17.11 0.82
CA LEU A 238 -17.47 16.60 -0.25
C LEU A 238 -17.43 17.44 -1.53
N ALA A 239 -17.21 18.75 -1.43
CA ALA A 239 -17.16 19.68 -2.58
C ALA A 239 -15.74 20.05 -3.03
N ASP A 240 -14.71 19.60 -2.30
CA ASP A 240 -13.29 19.88 -2.58
C ASP A 240 -12.98 21.39 -2.73
N ILE A 241 -13.58 22.24 -1.90
CA ILE A 241 -13.28 23.69 -1.86
C ILE A 241 -11.95 23.98 -1.16
N ASP A 242 -11.27 25.08 -1.51
CA ASP A 242 -9.98 25.46 -0.90
C ASP A 242 -10.16 25.86 0.58
N GLY A 243 -11.37 26.30 0.92
CA GLY A 243 -11.77 26.76 2.24
C GLY A 243 -13.06 27.58 2.13
N VAL A 244 -13.35 28.40 3.12
CA VAL A 244 -14.43 29.39 3.08
C VAL A 244 -13.87 30.79 3.34
N SER A 245 -14.47 31.83 2.76
CA SER A 245 -14.03 33.22 2.97
C SER A 245 -15.08 34.07 3.68
N ALA A 246 -14.62 35.00 4.51
CA ALA A 246 -15.44 36.06 5.09
C ALA A 246 -15.63 37.28 4.16
N HIS A 247 -14.87 37.33 3.06
CA HIS A 247 -14.85 38.44 2.11
C HIS A 247 -15.14 37.96 0.68
N GLU A 248 -15.62 38.86 -0.18
CA GLU A 248 -16.03 38.50 -1.54
C GLU A 248 -14.82 38.39 -2.49
N ILE A 249 -14.26 37.17 -2.54
CA ILE A 249 -13.16 36.80 -3.43
C ILE A 249 -13.74 36.21 -4.72
N ARG A 250 -13.18 36.56 -5.88
CA ARG A 250 -13.59 36.02 -7.20
C ARG A 250 -12.97 34.64 -7.48
N GLU A 251 -13.03 33.76 -6.50
CA GLU A 251 -12.48 32.40 -6.50
C GLU A 251 -13.64 31.41 -6.43
N PRO A 252 -14.01 30.69 -7.52
CA PRO A 252 -15.21 29.82 -7.54
C PRO A 252 -15.21 28.70 -6.48
N ARG A 253 -14.01 28.34 -5.99
CA ARG A 253 -13.76 27.29 -4.99
C ARG A 253 -13.58 27.83 -3.56
N LEU A 254 -13.84 29.13 -3.33
CA LEU A 254 -13.86 29.78 -2.02
C LEU A 254 -15.25 30.40 -1.76
N PRO A 255 -16.26 29.60 -1.37
CA PRO A 255 -17.56 30.14 -1.03
C PRO A 255 -17.49 31.17 0.11
N LEU A 256 -18.24 32.24 -0.07
CA LEU A 256 -18.42 33.30 0.92
C LEU A 256 -19.42 32.86 2.00
N ILE A 257 -19.06 33.03 3.27
CA ILE A 257 -19.86 32.64 4.45
C ILE A 257 -21.35 33.04 4.34
N LYS A 258 -21.65 34.25 3.82
CA LYS A 258 -23.03 34.75 3.67
C LYS A 258 -23.92 33.91 2.74
N ASN A 259 -23.30 33.05 1.92
CA ASN A 259 -23.96 32.14 0.97
C ASN A 259 -23.99 30.68 1.49
N LEU A 260 -23.67 30.43 2.77
CA LEU A 260 -23.60 29.10 3.38
C LEU A 260 -24.74 28.89 4.39
N PRO A 261 -25.90 28.34 3.97
CA PRO A 261 -27.07 28.08 4.82
C PRO A 261 -26.90 26.80 5.68
N LEU A 262 -25.71 26.60 6.25
CA LEU A 262 -25.40 25.46 7.12
C LEU A 262 -26.03 25.63 8.52
N CYS A 263 -25.97 26.86 9.03
CA CYS A 263 -26.53 27.31 10.30
C CYS A 263 -26.47 28.85 10.34
N SER A 264 -26.62 29.47 11.52
CA SER A 264 -26.51 30.93 11.62
C SER A 264 -25.11 31.44 11.26
N GLU A 265 -25.02 32.58 10.56
CA GLU A 265 -23.73 33.21 10.22
C GLU A 265 -22.86 33.49 11.46
N LEU A 266 -23.49 33.78 12.61
CA LEU A 266 -22.80 33.94 13.89
C LEU A 266 -22.07 32.65 14.30
N SER A 267 -22.75 31.49 14.23
CA SER A 267 -22.17 30.18 14.54
C SER A 267 -21.04 29.81 13.57
N ILE A 268 -21.20 30.10 12.27
CA ILE A 268 -20.16 29.88 11.26
C ILE A 268 -18.92 30.73 11.58
N ARG A 269 -19.09 32.03 11.82
CA ARG A 269 -17.99 32.94 12.18
C ARG A 269 -17.30 32.54 13.49
N ALA A 270 -18.05 32.06 14.47
CA ALA A 270 -17.50 31.56 15.74
C ALA A 270 -16.65 30.30 15.52
N ALA A 271 -17.18 29.31 14.79
CA ALA A 271 -16.44 28.07 14.49
C ALA A 271 -15.14 28.35 13.72
N LEU A 272 -15.15 29.25 12.73
CA LEU A 272 -13.97 29.58 11.92
C LEU A 272 -12.86 30.32 12.69
N ARG A 273 -13.17 30.92 13.84
CA ARG A 273 -12.19 31.56 14.74
C ARG A 273 -11.56 30.59 15.76
N SER A 274 -12.04 29.36 15.81
CA SER A 274 -11.55 28.33 16.72
C SER A 274 -10.28 27.64 16.25
N ARG A 275 -9.66 26.82 17.11
CA ARG A 275 -8.43 26.04 16.80
C ARG A 275 -8.68 24.88 15.81
N VAL A 276 -9.92 24.62 15.42
CA VAL A 276 -10.30 23.66 14.36
C VAL A 276 -9.98 24.19 12.96
N PHE A 277 -9.91 25.51 12.78
CA PHE A 277 -9.64 26.15 11.50
C PHE A 277 -8.37 27.01 11.55
N LEU A 278 -7.72 27.16 10.41
CA LEU A 278 -6.57 28.02 10.20
C LEU A 278 -6.97 29.11 9.21
N ALA A 279 -6.69 30.36 9.59
CA ALA A 279 -6.82 31.50 8.70
C ALA A 279 -5.56 31.61 7.83
N ASP A 280 -5.75 31.66 6.51
CA ASP A 280 -4.72 32.09 5.58
C ASP A 280 -4.70 33.64 5.56
N HIS A 281 -3.58 34.22 5.96
CA HIS A 281 -3.40 35.67 6.05
C HIS A 281 -3.30 36.34 4.67
N ASP A 282 -2.88 35.63 3.63
CA ASP A 282 -2.70 36.19 2.29
C ASP A 282 -4.02 36.20 1.49
N SER A 283 -4.81 35.13 1.59
CA SER A 283 -6.11 35.05 0.89
C SER A 283 -7.31 35.48 1.74
N GLY A 284 -7.21 35.50 3.06
CA GLY A 284 -8.34 35.70 3.97
C GLY A 284 -9.31 34.50 4.01
N ALA A 285 -8.90 33.35 3.48
CA ALA A 285 -9.65 32.10 3.54
C ALA A 285 -9.41 31.34 4.85
N PHE A 286 -10.37 30.51 5.23
CA PHE A 286 -10.26 29.58 6.35
C PHE A 286 -10.30 28.14 5.84
N HIS A 287 -9.34 27.32 6.28
CA HIS A 287 -9.23 25.89 5.98
C HIS A 287 -9.12 25.10 7.29
N GLN A 288 -9.28 23.77 7.28
CA GLN A 288 -9.20 22.99 8.52
C GLN A 288 -7.76 22.78 8.98
N SER A 289 -7.53 22.74 10.30
CA SER A 289 -6.20 22.48 10.87
C SER A 289 -5.72 21.04 10.63
N HIS A 290 -6.63 20.06 10.68
CA HIS A 290 -6.31 18.65 10.46
C HIS A 290 -7.45 17.89 9.77
N LYS A 291 -7.14 17.19 8.65
CA LYS A 291 -8.12 16.37 7.92
C LYS A 291 -8.82 15.32 8.78
N VAL A 292 -8.14 14.69 9.74
CA VAL A 292 -8.77 13.66 10.60
C VAL A 292 -9.84 14.26 11.52
N ILE A 293 -9.62 15.48 12.01
CA ILE A 293 -10.62 16.24 12.77
C ILE A 293 -11.78 16.63 11.86
N ALA A 294 -11.49 17.06 10.63
CA ALA A 294 -12.51 17.37 9.64
C ALA A 294 -13.34 16.13 9.23
N GLU A 295 -12.72 14.97 9.05
CA GLU A 295 -13.40 13.70 8.74
C GLU A 295 -14.38 13.29 9.85
N PHE A 296 -13.95 13.43 11.11
CA PHE A 296 -14.77 13.17 12.30
C PHE A 296 -15.95 14.15 12.43
N LEU A 297 -15.69 15.46 12.33
CA LEU A 297 -16.72 16.50 12.43
C LEU A 297 -17.73 16.43 11.25
N ALA A 298 -17.24 16.13 10.05
CA ALA A 298 -18.09 15.90 8.88
C ALA A 298 -19.01 14.69 9.08
N ALA A 299 -18.48 13.55 9.54
CA ALA A 299 -19.27 12.37 9.84
C ALA A 299 -20.36 12.64 10.89
N ARG A 300 -20.03 13.38 11.96
CA ARG A 300 -21.00 13.80 12.99
C ARG A 300 -22.13 14.65 12.38
N TYR A 301 -21.79 15.59 11.49
CA TYR A 301 -22.77 16.43 10.80
C TYR A 301 -23.66 15.63 9.84
N LEU A 302 -23.09 14.73 9.04
CA LEU A 302 -23.86 13.86 8.15
C LEU A 302 -24.78 12.91 8.93
N ALA A 303 -24.36 12.40 10.10
CA ALA A 303 -25.24 11.65 10.99
C ALA A 303 -26.40 12.50 11.52
N LYS A 304 -26.17 13.78 11.87
CA LYS A 304 -27.24 14.72 12.23
C LYS A 304 -28.21 14.95 11.06
N LEU A 305 -27.73 15.05 9.82
CA LEU A 305 -28.60 15.13 8.63
C LEU A 305 -29.47 13.87 8.47
N PHE A 306 -28.92 12.68 8.70
CA PHE A 306 -29.71 11.44 8.71
C PHE A 306 -30.83 11.48 9.76
N PHE A 307 -30.52 11.83 11.01
CA PHE A 307 -31.52 11.97 12.07
C PHE A 307 -32.55 13.07 11.79
N ASN A 308 -32.19 14.09 11.01
CA ASN A 308 -33.09 15.13 10.50
C ASN A 308 -33.87 14.72 9.23
N GLY A 309 -33.74 13.48 8.76
CA GLY A 309 -34.55 12.89 7.68
C GLY A 309 -33.90 12.84 6.28
N VAL A 310 -32.60 13.11 6.14
CA VAL A 310 -31.89 12.85 4.86
C VAL A 310 -31.65 11.34 4.70
N PRO A 311 -32.05 10.70 3.58
CA PRO A 311 -31.88 9.26 3.38
C PRO A 311 -30.41 8.82 3.46
N LEU A 312 -30.15 7.70 4.13
CA LEU A 312 -28.81 7.15 4.32
C LEU A 312 -28.15 6.74 3.00
N THR A 313 -28.90 6.23 2.03
CA THR A 313 -28.39 5.96 0.68
C THR A 313 -27.96 7.24 -0.02
N ARG A 314 -28.67 8.35 0.19
CA ARG A 314 -28.31 9.66 -0.39
C ARG A 314 -27.00 10.14 0.22
N LEU A 315 -26.80 10.00 1.53
CA LEU A 315 -25.52 10.30 2.18
C LEU A 315 -24.39 9.38 1.67
N ARG A 316 -24.62 8.07 1.59
CA ARG A 316 -23.64 7.10 1.08
C ARG A 316 -23.26 7.36 -0.39
N GLN A 317 -24.20 7.79 -1.23
CA GLN A 317 -23.93 8.20 -2.62
C GLN A 317 -23.05 9.46 -2.74
N LEU A 318 -22.99 10.32 -1.71
CA LEU A 318 -22.02 11.42 -1.67
C LEU A 318 -20.60 10.91 -1.37
N LEU A 319 -20.47 9.80 -0.65
CA LEU A 319 -19.18 9.17 -0.32
C LEU A 319 -18.62 8.37 -1.49
N GLY A 320 -19.47 7.84 -2.38
CA GLY A 320 -19.04 7.22 -3.63
C GLY A 320 -20.11 6.35 -4.31
N PRO A 321 -19.78 5.76 -5.47
CA PRO A 321 -20.71 4.95 -6.25
C PRO A 321 -21.18 3.73 -5.46
N GLU A 322 -22.48 3.40 -5.57
CA GLU A 322 -23.13 2.27 -4.87
C GLU A 322 -22.99 2.31 -3.33
N GLY A 323 -22.55 3.45 -2.77
CA GLY A 323 -22.26 3.62 -1.35
C GLY A 323 -20.90 3.07 -0.91
N GLN A 324 -20.02 2.71 -1.84
CA GLN A 324 -18.60 2.43 -1.58
C GLN A 324 -17.81 3.73 -1.57
N PRO A 325 -17.04 4.04 -0.51
CA PRO A 325 -16.32 5.30 -0.42
C PRO A 325 -15.18 5.37 -1.45
N VAL A 326 -15.02 6.53 -2.09
CA VAL A 326 -13.77 6.86 -2.80
C VAL A 326 -12.65 7.16 -1.82
N SER A 327 -11.38 7.00 -2.24
CA SER A 327 -10.22 7.02 -1.34
C SER A 327 -10.20 8.20 -0.36
N HIS A 328 -10.48 9.42 -0.84
CA HIS A 328 -10.42 10.63 -0.03
C HIS A 328 -11.55 10.79 1.01
N LEU A 329 -12.63 9.99 0.92
CA LEU A 329 -13.80 10.04 1.81
C LEU A 329 -13.94 8.80 2.72
N ARG A 330 -13.01 7.83 2.63
CA ARG A 330 -12.97 6.63 3.49
C ARG A 330 -12.97 6.97 4.98
N GLY A 331 -12.34 8.08 5.37
CA GLY A 331 -12.34 8.56 6.76
C GLY A 331 -13.72 9.02 7.25
N VAL A 332 -14.47 9.75 6.43
CA VAL A 332 -15.85 10.17 6.74
C VAL A 332 -16.77 8.94 6.84
N HIS A 333 -16.63 8.00 5.90
CA HIS A 333 -17.35 6.73 5.87
C HIS A 333 -17.09 5.89 7.14
N ALA A 334 -15.84 5.77 7.57
CA ALA A 334 -15.48 5.03 8.77
C ALA A 334 -16.04 5.70 10.05
N TRP A 335 -15.93 7.01 10.19
CA TRP A 335 -16.50 7.71 11.36
C TRP A 335 -18.03 7.70 11.41
N LEU A 336 -18.71 7.64 10.26
CA LEU A 336 -20.17 7.48 10.22
C LEU A 336 -20.64 6.18 10.89
N CYS A 337 -19.83 5.12 10.87
CA CYS A 337 -20.10 3.87 11.59
C CYS A 337 -20.26 4.10 13.11
N ASN A 338 -19.42 4.96 13.69
CA ASN A 338 -19.43 5.27 15.12
C ASN A 338 -20.65 6.12 15.52
N PHE A 339 -21.19 6.94 14.60
CA PHE A 339 -22.38 7.76 14.86
C PHE A 339 -23.71 7.09 14.48
N LEU A 340 -23.68 6.04 13.65
CA LEU A 340 -24.85 5.31 13.17
C LEU A 340 -24.78 3.80 13.50
N PRO A 341 -24.65 3.41 14.79
CA PRO A 341 -24.38 2.03 15.19
C PRO A 341 -25.46 1.03 14.75
N ALA A 342 -26.72 1.46 14.62
CA ALA A 342 -27.81 0.62 14.10
C ALA A 342 -27.64 0.22 12.62
N HIS A 343 -26.89 1.02 11.84
CA HIS A 343 -26.71 0.85 10.40
C HIS A 343 -25.28 0.43 10.04
N VAL A 344 -24.45 0.07 11.02
CA VAL A 344 -23.00 -0.13 10.85
C VAL A 344 -22.65 -1.18 9.79
N GLN A 345 -23.49 -2.21 9.63
CA GLN A 345 -23.32 -3.25 8.60
C GLN A 345 -23.27 -2.65 7.19
N LEU A 346 -24.12 -1.66 6.88
CA LEU A 346 -24.21 -1.03 5.56
C LEU A 346 -22.93 -0.27 5.15
N PHE A 347 -22.06 0.03 6.11
CA PHE A 347 -20.74 0.62 5.91
C PHE A 347 -19.64 -0.47 5.93
N ILE A 348 -19.71 -1.40 6.89
CA ILE A 348 -18.79 -2.54 6.98
C ILE A 348 -18.77 -3.34 5.67
N ASP A 349 -19.91 -3.60 5.04
CA ASP A 349 -20.00 -4.38 3.79
C ASP A 349 -19.31 -3.69 2.59
N GLN A 350 -19.10 -2.38 2.64
CA GLN A 350 -18.62 -1.59 1.51
C GLN A 350 -17.13 -1.26 1.57
N ASP A 351 -16.56 -1.12 2.77
CA ASP A 351 -15.13 -0.89 2.98
C ASP A 351 -14.70 -1.35 4.38
N PRO A 352 -14.69 -2.67 4.67
CA PRO A 352 -14.45 -3.15 6.02
C PRO A 352 -13.03 -2.82 6.49
N TYR A 353 -12.05 -2.80 5.58
CA TYR A 353 -10.69 -2.37 5.94
C TYR A 353 -10.60 -0.87 6.22
N GLY A 354 -11.29 -0.01 5.46
CA GLY A 354 -11.33 1.42 5.74
C GLY A 354 -12.06 1.75 7.04
N VAL A 355 -13.15 1.04 7.35
CA VAL A 355 -13.85 1.15 8.65
C VAL A 355 -12.88 0.83 9.80
N LEU A 356 -12.11 -0.26 9.68
CA LEU A 356 -11.10 -0.62 10.67
C LEU A 356 -9.96 0.41 10.78
N SER A 357 -9.34 0.82 9.66
CA SER A 357 -8.16 1.70 9.67
C SER A 357 -8.44 3.15 10.04
N TYR A 358 -9.60 3.70 9.63
CA TYR A 358 -9.86 5.14 9.78
C TYR A 358 -10.72 5.50 11.00
N GLY A 359 -11.66 4.65 11.37
CA GLY A 359 -12.63 4.92 12.43
C GLY A 359 -12.15 4.45 13.81
N ASP A 360 -13.11 4.01 14.63
CA ASP A 360 -12.88 3.49 15.97
C ASP A 360 -13.66 2.18 16.17
N ALA A 361 -13.14 1.09 15.60
CA ALA A 361 -13.72 -0.25 15.71
C ALA A 361 -13.71 -0.80 17.15
N ALA A 362 -12.91 -0.23 18.06
CA ALA A 362 -12.93 -0.60 19.48
C ALA A 362 -14.25 -0.21 20.17
N SER A 363 -14.86 0.91 19.75
CA SER A 363 -16.18 1.38 20.21
C SER A 363 -17.37 0.59 19.67
N PHE A 364 -17.16 -0.38 18.78
CA PHE A 364 -18.25 -1.19 18.22
C PHE A 364 -18.80 -2.21 19.23
N SER A 365 -20.07 -2.62 19.05
CA SER A 365 -20.64 -3.75 19.80
C SER A 365 -19.90 -5.05 19.46
N SER A 366 -19.94 -6.05 20.35
CA SER A 366 -19.39 -7.38 20.11
C SER A 366 -19.89 -8.02 18.80
N GLN A 367 -21.20 -7.87 18.52
CA GLN A 367 -21.80 -8.34 17.27
C GLN A 367 -21.23 -7.60 16.06
N SER A 368 -21.07 -6.28 16.14
CA SER A 368 -20.51 -5.45 15.08
C SER A 368 -19.01 -5.71 14.84
N LYS A 369 -18.25 -6.08 15.88
CA LYS A 369 -16.87 -6.55 15.75
C LYS A 369 -16.81 -7.91 15.04
N GLN A 370 -17.68 -8.87 15.40
CA GLN A 370 -17.79 -10.15 14.70
C GLN A 370 -18.18 -9.97 13.22
N GLN A 371 -19.14 -9.09 12.94
CA GLN A 371 -19.54 -8.69 11.59
C GLN A 371 -18.38 -8.07 10.79
N LEU A 372 -17.60 -7.19 11.41
CA LEU A 372 -16.41 -6.59 10.79
C LEU A 372 -15.39 -7.66 10.38
N PHE A 373 -15.07 -8.63 11.25
CA PHE A 373 -14.14 -9.71 10.89
C PHE A 373 -14.71 -10.69 9.86
N ALA A 374 -16.03 -10.93 9.86
CA ALA A 374 -16.68 -11.70 8.79
C ALA A 374 -16.60 -10.99 7.42
N ALA A 375 -16.81 -9.67 7.38
CA ALA A 375 -16.66 -8.87 6.17
C ALA A 375 -15.19 -8.75 5.72
N LEU A 376 -14.23 -8.64 6.65
CA LEU A 376 -12.80 -8.73 6.35
C LEU A 376 -12.41 -10.10 5.78
N ALA A 377 -13.03 -11.19 6.24
CA ALA A 377 -12.83 -12.52 5.67
C ALA A 377 -13.34 -12.62 4.23
N GLN A 378 -14.52 -12.09 3.94
CA GLN A 378 -15.04 -11.99 2.57
C GLN A 378 -14.16 -11.11 1.68
N LEU A 379 -13.75 -9.93 2.17
CA LEU A 379 -12.84 -9.03 1.46
C LEU A 379 -11.50 -9.73 1.16
N ALA A 380 -10.92 -10.46 2.11
CA ALA A 380 -9.65 -11.15 1.90
C ALA A 380 -9.73 -12.25 0.83
N VAL A 381 -10.90 -12.89 0.62
CA VAL A 381 -11.11 -13.87 -0.45
C VAL A 381 -11.21 -13.19 -1.82
N ILE A 382 -11.79 -11.99 -1.88
CA ILE A 382 -11.94 -11.17 -3.09
C ILE A 382 -10.60 -10.48 -3.47
N ASP A 383 -9.91 -9.92 -2.47
CA ASP A 383 -8.63 -9.25 -2.54
C ASP A 383 -7.68 -9.76 -1.43
N PRO A 384 -6.87 -10.79 -1.70
CA PRO A 384 -5.85 -11.28 -0.76
C PRO A 384 -4.79 -10.23 -0.40
N GLY A 385 -4.68 -9.16 -1.17
CA GLY A 385 -3.77 -8.04 -0.95
C GLY A 385 -4.41 -6.80 -0.33
N PHE A 386 -5.63 -6.87 0.21
CA PHE A 386 -6.41 -5.71 0.68
C PHE A 386 -5.68 -4.75 1.64
N ARG A 387 -4.77 -5.27 2.46
CA ARG A 387 -3.96 -4.49 3.42
C ARG A 387 -2.77 -3.79 2.75
N GLY A 388 -2.42 -4.18 1.52
CA GLY A 388 -1.35 -3.62 0.71
C GLY A 388 -0.02 -3.59 1.46
N TYR A 389 0.52 -2.37 1.60
CA TYR A 389 1.72 -2.12 2.39
C TYR A 389 1.39 -1.76 3.84
N ASP A 390 0.14 -1.51 4.21
CA ASP A 390 -0.22 -1.10 5.55
C ASP A 390 0.09 -2.21 6.57
N ARG A 391 0.71 -1.79 7.67
CA ARG A 391 1.13 -2.61 8.82
C ARG A 391 0.90 -1.84 10.13
N SER A 392 0.08 -0.79 10.11
CA SER A 392 -0.29 -0.09 11.32
C SER A 392 -1.10 -1.01 12.22
N THR A 393 -0.87 -0.86 13.52
CA THR A 393 -1.56 -1.52 14.63
C THR A 393 -2.43 -0.55 15.42
N GLN A 394 -2.27 0.77 15.22
CA GLN A 394 -2.90 1.80 16.05
C GLN A 394 -4.44 1.71 16.07
N ALA A 395 -5.05 1.29 14.97
CA ALA A 395 -6.49 1.15 14.85
C ALA A 395 -7.04 -0.20 15.35
N LEU A 396 -6.17 -1.14 15.74
CA LEU A 396 -6.52 -2.47 16.26
C LEU A 396 -6.61 -2.50 17.80
N VAL A 397 -6.11 -1.43 18.45
CA VAL A 397 -6.13 -1.25 19.91
C VAL A 397 -7.56 -1.29 20.43
N GLY A 398 -7.83 -2.10 21.46
CA GLY A 398 -9.18 -2.25 22.03
C GLY A 398 -10.21 -2.99 21.16
N VAL A 399 -9.83 -3.44 19.96
CA VAL A 399 -10.71 -4.27 19.11
C VAL A 399 -10.80 -5.70 19.65
N ALA A 400 -9.68 -6.26 20.10
CA ALA A 400 -9.60 -7.64 20.59
C ALA A 400 -10.32 -7.82 21.94
N GLU A 401 -11.40 -8.61 21.94
CA GLU A 401 -12.20 -8.96 23.11
C GLU A 401 -12.64 -10.43 23.10
N PRO A 402 -13.05 -11.04 24.23
CA PRO A 402 -13.36 -12.48 24.30
C PRO A 402 -14.45 -12.97 23.33
N SER A 403 -15.39 -12.10 22.91
CA SER A 403 -16.43 -12.48 21.95
C SER A 403 -15.88 -12.85 20.55
N LEU A 404 -14.64 -12.45 20.25
CA LEU A 404 -13.95 -12.74 18.99
C LEU A 404 -13.14 -14.03 19.03
N ALA A 405 -12.95 -14.68 20.19
CA ALA A 405 -12.09 -15.85 20.33
C ALA A 405 -12.47 -16.98 19.35
N SER A 406 -13.73 -17.41 19.33
CA SER A 406 -14.19 -18.46 18.39
C SER A 406 -14.09 -18.05 16.92
N CYS A 407 -14.20 -16.76 16.60
CA CYS A 407 -14.01 -16.23 15.25
C CYS A 407 -12.52 -16.30 14.84
N PHE A 408 -11.63 -15.87 15.73
CA PHE A 408 -10.18 -15.86 15.50
C PHE A 408 -9.59 -17.27 15.46
N GLU A 409 -10.08 -18.19 16.28
CA GLU A 409 -9.74 -19.62 16.23
C GLU A 409 -9.96 -20.19 14.83
N VAL A 410 -11.17 -20.01 14.27
CA VAL A 410 -11.51 -20.49 12.93
C VAL A 410 -10.63 -19.85 11.85
N LEU A 411 -10.44 -18.52 11.89
CA LEU A 411 -9.62 -17.79 10.90
C LEU A 411 -8.12 -18.13 10.97
N MET A 412 -7.59 -18.53 12.12
CA MET A 412 -6.18 -18.93 12.26
C MET A 412 -5.94 -20.39 11.92
N ALA A 413 -6.84 -21.29 12.38
CA ALA A 413 -6.74 -22.72 12.12
C ALA A 413 -6.88 -23.05 10.63
N ASP A 414 -7.86 -22.43 9.96
CA ASP A 414 -8.10 -22.66 8.54
C ASP A 414 -6.90 -22.28 7.65
N SER A 415 -6.39 -23.27 6.92
CA SER A 415 -5.31 -23.08 5.95
C SER A 415 -5.78 -22.33 4.69
N SER A 416 -7.08 -22.40 4.36
CA SER A 416 -7.68 -21.69 3.22
C SER A 416 -7.79 -20.18 3.43
N THR A 417 -7.81 -19.73 4.69
CA THR A 417 -7.91 -18.32 5.04
C THR A 417 -6.70 -17.55 4.47
N PRO A 418 -6.91 -16.39 3.81
CA PRO A 418 -5.81 -15.64 3.22
C PRO A 418 -4.79 -15.16 4.26
N TYR A 419 -3.49 -15.31 3.96
CA TYR A 419 -2.37 -14.94 4.83
C TYR A 419 -2.47 -13.51 5.39
N THR A 420 -2.88 -12.54 4.56
CA THR A 420 -3.03 -11.14 4.97
C THR A 420 -4.05 -10.94 6.09
N LEU A 421 -5.12 -11.76 6.12
CA LEU A 421 -6.12 -11.74 7.19
C LEU A 421 -5.60 -12.41 8.46
N ARG A 422 -4.90 -13.54 8.36
CA ARG A 422 -4.27 -14.17 9.55
C ARG A 422 -3.27 -13.24 10.21
N LEU A 423 -2.45 -12.51 9.45
CA LEU A 423 -1.60 -11.47 10.01
C LEU A 423 -2.39 -10.33 10.66
N LEU A 424 -3.55 -9.94 10.13
CA LEU A 424 -4.41 -8.92 10.75
C LEU A 424 -5.01 -9.39 12.08
N VAL A 425 -5.46 -10.65 12.16
CA VAL A 425 -5.93 -11.27 13.41
C VAL A 425 -4.80 -11.36 14.43
N LEU A 426 -3.62 -11.83 14.02
CA LEU A 426 -2.44 -11.91 14.89
C LEU A 426 -1.99 -10.51 15.36
N ASP A 427 -1.95 -9.50 14.49
CA ASP A 427 -1.69 -8.11 14.90
C ASP A 427 -2.71 -7.60 15.92
N THR A 428 -4.00 -7.92 15.72
CA THR A 428 -5.08 -7.56 16.65
C THR A 428 -4.88 -8.20 18.03
N LEU A 429 -4.43 -9.45 18.09
CA LEU A 429 -4.06 -10.13 19.33
C LEU A 429 -2.77 -9.57 19.97
N ARG A 430 -1.78 -9.19 19.15
CA ARG A 430 -0.52 -8.59 19.61
C ARG A 430 -0.71 -7.24 20.27
N VAL A 431 -1.66 -6.41 19.85
CA VAL A 431 -1.91 -5.09 20.48
C VAL A 431 -3.12 -5.05 21.41
N GLY A 432 -4.10 -5.95 21.24
CA GLY A 432 -5.28 -6.04 22.09
C GLY A 432 -5.05 -6.69 23.46
N CYS A 433 -6.16 -6.98 24.14
CA CYS A 433 -6.21 -7.72 25.40
C CYS A 433 -5.88 -9.22 25.17
N PRO A 434 -5.26 -9.90 26.15
CA PRO A 434 -4.94 -11.32 26.02
C PRO A 434 -6.22 -12.18 25.97
N MET A 435 -6.19 -13.20 25.11
CA MET A 435 -7.26 -14.20 24.98
C MET A 435 -6.71 -15.59 25.34
N PRO A 436 -6.83 -16.06 26.60
CA PRO A 436 -6.31 -17.36 27.02
C PRO A 436 -6.88 -18.54 26.23
N ASP A 437 -8.13 -18.44 25.77
CA ASP A 437 -8.82 -19.48 25.00
C ASP A 437 -8.12 -19.81 23.67
N LEU A 438 -7.36 -18.85 23.11
CA LEU A 438 -6.60 -19.01 21.86
C LEU A 438 -5.20 -19.62 22.06
N CYS A 439 -4.79 -19.95 23.29
CA CYS A 439 -3.43 -20.39 23.60
C CYS A 439 -3.01 -21.64 22.79
N ASN A 440 -3.90 -22.60 22.60
CA ASN A 440 -3.61 -23.83 21.85
C ASN A 440 -3.45 -23.55 20.34
N VAL A 441 -4.35 -22.75 19.76
CA VAL A 441 -4.33 -22.38 18.33
C VAL A 441 -3.07 -21.58 17.99
N LEU A 442 -2.67 -20.66 18.87
CA LEU A 442 -1.44 -19.88 18.70
C LEU A 442 -0.18 -20.75 18.87
N TYR A 443 -0.20 -21.72 19.78
CA TYR A 443 0.87 -22.71 19.92
C TYR A 443 1.02 -23.55 18.64
N GLU A 444 -0.08 -24.14 18.14
CA GLU A 444 -0.10 -24.93 16.91
C GLU A 444 0.43 -24.12 15.73
N LEU A 445 -0.06 -22.89 15.54
CA LEU A 445 0.40 -21.99 14.47
C LEU A 445 1.91 -21.70 14.58
N MET A 446 2.44 -21.48 15.79
CA MET A 446 3.86 -21.22 16.02
C MET A 446 4.76 -22.43 15.71
N ILE A 447 4.33 -23.67 16.02
CA ILE A 447 5.13 -24.88 15.74
C ILE A 447 4.98 -25.41 14.30
N SER A 448 3.97 -24.95 13.55
CA SER A 448 3.63 -25.49 12.23
C SER A 448 4.65 -25.11 11.14
N SER A 449 5.34 -26.09 10.56
CA SER A 449 6.44 -25.89 9.61
C SER A 449 6.03 -25.44 8.20
N ASP A 450 4.73 -25.52 7.89
CA ASP A 450 4.10 -25.05 6.65
C ASP A 450 3.78 -23.55 6.66
N ARG A 451 3.68 -22.94 7.85
CA ARG A 451 3.35 -21.50 8.02
C ARG A 451 4.58 -20.62 7.81
N ARG A 452 4.34 -19.36 7.42
CA ARG A 452 5.44 -18.41 7.20
C ARG A 452 6.06 -17.97 8.52
N LEU A 453 7.36 -17.64 8.49
CA LEU A 453 8.15 -17.31 9.69
C LEU A 453 7.57 -16.12 10.48
N ASP A 454 6.98 -15.15 9.78
CA ASP A 454 6.33 -13.97 10.34
C ASP A 454 4.99 -14.28 11.02
N GLU A 455 4.16 -15.16 10.44
CA GLU A 455 2.95 -15.68 11.12
C GLU A 455 3.34 -16.37 12.45
N ARG A 456 4.35 -17.25 12.40
CA ARG A 456 4.85 -18.00 13.58
C ARG A 456 5.42 -17.07 14.65
N PHE A 457 6.14 -16.03 14.24
CA PHE A 457 6.67 -14.98 15.12
C PHE A 457 5.58 -14.09 15.72
N TYR A 458 4.51 -13.78 14.97
CA TYR A 458 3.40 -13.00 15.50
C TYR A 458 2.55 -13.81 16.49
N ALA A 459 2.41 -15.12 16.28
CA ALA A 459 1.81 -16.02 17.28
C ALA A 459 2.64 -16.12 18.56
N LEU A 460 3.98 -16.15 18.47
CA LEU A 460 4.88 -16.02 19.63
C LEU A 460 4.61 -14.74 20.44
N GLU A 461 4.50 -13.59 19.77
CA GLU A 461 4.18 -12.33 20.45
C GLU A 461 2.78 -12.33 21.09
N ALA A 462 1.78 -12.93 20.45
CA ALA A 462 0.44 -13.07 21.03
C ALA A 462 0.43 -14.01 22.25
N LEU A 463 1.18 -15.13 22.21
CA LEU A 463 1.35 -16.03 23.36
C LEU A 463 2.00 -15.34 24.56
N LEU A 464 2.96 -14.42 24.34
CA LEU A 464 3.61 -13.66 25.42
C LEU A 464 2.60 -12.84 26.24
N LYS A 465 1.57 -12.27 25.59
CA LYS A 465 0.50 -11.54 26.28
C LYS A 465 -0.40 -12.40 27.15
N ILE A 466 -0.57 -13.68 26.83
CA ILE A 466 -1.43 -14.61 27.61
C ILE A 466 -0.84 -14.89 29.01
N GLY A 467 0.48 -14.71 29.19
CA GLY A 467 1.14 -14.92 30.47
C GLY A 467 1.49 -16.39 30.72
N ALA A 468 1.18 -16.92 31.90
CA ALA A 468 1.73 -18.19 32.39
C ALA A 468 1.48 -19.41 31.48
N SER A 469 0.28 -19.54 30.90
CA SER A 469 -0.04 -20.63 29.95
C SER A 469 0.68 -20.44 28.61
N GLY A 470 0.78 -19.22 28.09
CA GLY A 470 1.56 -18.92 26.89
C GLY A 470 3.04 -19.21 27.07
N VAL A 471 3.62 -18.84 28.22
CA VAL A 471 5.01 -19.16 28.61
C VAL A 471 5.23 -20.68 28.69
N ALA A 472 4.26 -21.45 29.20
CA ALA A 472 4.32 -22.91 29.19
C ALA A 472 4.30 -23.48 27.76
N ALA A 473 3.41 -22.99 26.90
CA ALA A 473 3.32 -23.39 25.49
C ALA A 473 4.61 -23.08 24.70
N MET A 474 5.25 -21.94 24.94
CA MET A 474 6.57 -21.64 24.34
C MET A 474 7.66 -22.60 24.81
N ARG A 475 7.67 -23.00 26.09
CA ARG A 475 8.65 -23.95 26.62
C ARG A 475 8.49 -25.34 25.96
N GLU A 476 7.26 -25.75 25.69
CA GLU A 476 6.98 -26.97 24.92
C GLU A 476 7.41 -26.81 23.46
N ALA A 477 7.10 -25.67 22.82
CA ALA A 477 7.48 -25.39 21.46
C ALA A 477 9.01 -25.42 21.24
N MET A 478 9.81 -24.95 22.20
CA MET A 478 11.28 -25.07 22.15
C MET A 478 11.77 -26.51 21.89
N GLN A 479 11.08 -27.52 22.43
CA GLN A 479 11.43 -28.94 22.26
C GLN A 479 10.95 -29.52 20.92
N VAL A 480 9.86 -28.98 20.36
CA VAL A 480 9.36 -29.37 19.02
C VAL A 480 10.27 -28.75 17.95
N LEU A 481 10.57 -27.45 18.10
CA LEU A 481 11.35 -26.66 17.15
C LEU A 481 12.83 -27.08 17.09
N SER A 482 13.39 -27.76 18.10
CA SER A 482 14.78 -28.26 18.03
C SER A 482 14.95 -29.38 16.99
N ARG A 483 13.86 -30.02 16.57
CA ARG A 483 13.84 -31.06 15.54
C ARG A 483 13.55 -30.52 14.14
N GLU A 484 13.26 -29.22 14.01
CA GLU A 484 12.94 -28.57 12.74
C GLU A 484 14.10 -27.70 12.27
N ARG A 485 14.55 -27.92 11.03
CA ARG A 485 15.60 -27.12 10.37
C ARG A 485 15.36 -25.60 10.44
N ARG A 486 14.12 -25.15 10.25
CA ARG A 486 13.77 -23.71 10.33
C ARG A 486 13.45 -23.23 11.76
N GLY A 487 13.41 -24.14 12.74
CA GLY A 487 13.04 -23.84 14.13
C GLY A 487 14.07 -23.00 14.87
N THR A 488 15.35 -23.08 14.49
CA THR A 488 16.49 -22.35 15.11
C THR A 488 16.24 -20.85 15.27
N ARG A 489 15.64 -20.19 14.25
CA ARG A 489 15.30 -18.75 14.31
C ARG A 489 14.19 -18.44 15.33
N LEU A 490 13.13 -19.24 15.37
CA LEU A 490 12.03 -19.05 16.30
C LEU A 490 12.46 -19.33 17.74
N ARG A 491 13.29 -20.36 17.97
CA ARG A 491 13.90 -20.63 19.27
C ARG A 491 14.75 -19.46 19.77
N ALA A 492 15.60 -18.87 18.92
CA ALA A 492 16.37 -17.68 19.28
C ALA A 492 15.48 -16.48 19.66
N GLN A 493 14.34 -16.30 18.97
CA GLN A 493 13.36 -15.27 19.31
C GLN A 493 12.61 -15.54 20.62
N ILE A 494 12.25 -16.80 20.90
CA ILE A 494 11.67 -17.24 22.18
C ILE A 494 12.62 -16.87 23.32
N LEU A 495 13.90 -17.26 23.22
CA LEU A 495 14.92 -16.94 24.23
C LEU A 495 15.07 -15.43 24.48
N ARG A 496 15.11 -14.62 23.41
CA ARG A 496 15.31 -13.16 23.50
C ARG A 496 14.10 -12.41 24.06
N ARG A 497 12.88 -12.93 23.88
CA ARG A 497 11.62 -12.21 24.23
C ARG A 497 10.84 -12.80 25.39
N ALA A 498 11.16 -14.01 25.80
CA ALA A 498 10.51 -14.71 26.89
C ALA A 498 11.51 -15.06 28.01
N PRO A 499 12.23 -14.08 28.62
CA PRO A 499 13.22 -14.38 29.67
C PRO A 499 12.61 -15.14 30.86
N MET A 500 11.29 -14.95 31.10
CA MET A 500 10.50 -15.67 32.10
C MET A 500 10.38 -17.19 31.87
N ILE A 501 10.73 -17.72 30.68
CA ILE A 501 10.83 -19.17 30.45
C ILE A 501 11.97 -19.77 31.28
N GLY A 502 13.04 -18.99 31.52
CA GLY A 502 14.32 -19.49 31.99
C GLY A 502 15.04 -20.26 30.88
N TRP A 503 16.23 -19.79 30.50
CA TRP A 503 17.10 -20.48 29.55
C TRP A 503 18.30 -21.06 30.30
N LYS A 504 18.92 -22.09 29.73
CA LYS A 504 20.17 -22.66 30.23
C LYS A 504 21.28 -22.55 29.19
N ALA A 505 22.53 -22.67 29.63
CA ALA A 505 23.68 -22.70 28.73
C ALA A 505 23.51 -23.77 27.62
N GLU A 506 22.93 -24.93 27.94
CA GLU A 506 22.67 -25.98 26.95
C GLU A 506 21.69 -25.55 25.85
N ASP A 507 20.65 -24.75 26.17
CA ASP A 507 19.66 -24.31 25.17
C ASP A 507 20.29 -23.39 24.11
N ILE A 508 21.23 -22.53 24.53
CA ILE A 508 21.98 -21.63 23.62
C ILE A 508 23.00 -22.43 22.82
N LEU A 509 23.74 -23.34 23.48
CA LEU A 509 24.73 -24.20 22.82
C LEU A 509 24.09 -25.15 21.80
N GLU A 510 22.89 -25.67 22.06
CA GLU A 510 22.14 -26.48 21.12
C GLU A 510 21.79 -25.69 19.85
N LEU A 511 21.43 -24.41 19.95
CA LEU A 511 21.15 -23.55 18.78
C LEU A 511 22.37 -23.35 17.89
N TYR A 512 23.52 -23.00 18.47
CA TYR A 512 24.76 -22.87 17.71
C TYR A 512 25.22 -24.23 17.16
N GLY A 513 25.04 -25.31 17.92
CA GLY A 513 25.32 -26.68 17.50
C GLY A 513 24.50 -27.12 16.27
N HIS A 514 23.20 -26.84 16.25
CA HIS A 514 22.37 -27.13 15.07
C HIS A 514 22.87 -26.37 13.83
N SER A 515 23.08 -25.05 13.95
CA SER A 515 23.59 -24.21 12.84
C SER A 515 24.90 -24.71 12.23
N LEU A 516 25.79 -25.31 13.04
CA LEU A 516 27.05 -25.91 12.57
C LEU A 516 26.88 -27.20 11.76
N THR A 517 25.75 -27.91 11.94
CA THR A 517 25.48 -29.22 11.31
C THR A 517 24.57 -29.16 10.08
N GLU A 518 24.02 -27.99 9.73
CA GLU A 518 23.16 -27.86 8.55
C GLU A 518 23.94 -27.83 7.23
N GLU A 519 23.90 -28.93 6.48
CA GLU A 519 24.40 -28.97 5.11
C GLU A 519 23.41 -28.29 4.13
N GLY A 520 23.86 -27.20 3.51
CA GLY A 520 23.26 -26.62 2.30
C GLY A 520 22.30 -25.44 2.49
N GLN A 521 22.67 -24.27 1.95
CA GLN A 521 21.81 -23.14 1.58
C GLN A 521 20.69 -22.70 2.55
N GLN A 522 21.06 -22.31 3.78
CA GLN A 522 20.72 -21.01 4.38
C GLN A 522 21.27 -20.96 5.82
N SER A 523 22.38 -20.24 6.04
CA SER A 523 22.81 -19.95 7.42
C SER A 523 21.75 -19.11 8.13
N SER A 524 21.20 -19.64 9.22
CA SER A 524 20.19 -18.96 10.03
C SER A 524 20.83 -17.95 10.98
N SER A 525 21.50 -16.93 10.43
CA SER A 525 22.37 -16.03 11.19
C SER A 525 21.78 -15.59 12.54
N LEU A 526 22.39 -16.09 13.60
CA LEU A 526 22.07 -15.83 15.00
C LEU A 526 22.61 -14.49 15.49
N ARG A 527 23.63 -13.90 14.81
CA ARG A 527 24.22 -12.58 15.13
C ARG A 527 23.15 -11.49 15.35
N LEU A 528 22.08 -11.51 14.54
CA LEU A 528 21.00 -10.50 14.56
C LEU A 528 20.15 -10.50 15.85
N TRP A 529 20.21 -11.54 16.68
CA TRP A 529 19.36 -11.67 17.87
C TRP A 529 20.05 -11.26 19.17
N GLN A 530 21.34 -10.91 19.14
CA GLN A 530 22.11 -10.44 20.30
C GLN A 530 22.01 -11.37 21.52
N LEU A 531 21.97 -12.70 21.30
CA LEU A 531 21.81 -13.69 22.38
C LEU A 531 22.89 -13.58 23.47
N HIS A 532 24.06 -13.05 23.12
CA HIS A 532 25.16 -12.81 24.06
C HIS A 532 24.79 -11.85 25.19
N GLU A 533 23.81 -10.96 25.00
CA GLU A 533 23.33 -10.03 26.04
C GLU A 533 22.43 -10.71 27.09
N LEU A 534 21.77 -11.81 26.73
CA LEU A 534 20.86 -12.54 27.63
C LEU A 534 21.61 -13.29 28.73
N ILE A 535 22.89 -13.57 28.50
CA ILE A 535 23.73 -14.41 29.35
C ILE A 535 24.15 -13.62 30.60
N SER A 536 23.83 -14.17 31.77
CA SER A 536 24.27 -13.62 33.06
C SER A 536 25.79 -13.77 33.19
N SER A 537 26.45 -12.86 33.91
CA SER A 537 27.91 -12.93 34.12
C SER A 537 28.37 -14.23 34.80
N GLU A 538 27.49 -14.89 35.55
CA GLU A 538 27.75 -16.18 36.21
C GLU A 538 27.72 -17.35 35.21
N ASP A 539 26.88 -17.27 34.16
CA ASP A 539 26.71 -18.32 33.15
C ASP A 539 27.72 -18.25 31.99
N ILE A 540 28.36 -17.09 31.77
CA ILE A 540 29.32 -16.91 30.65
C ILE A 540 30.36 -18.03 30.56
N PRO A 541 31.03 -18.47 31.67
CA PRO A 541 32.04 -19.52 31.58
C PRO A 541 31.50 -20.86 31.07
N ALA A 542 30.27 -21.23 31.44
CA ALA A 542 29.65 -22.49 31.00
C ALA A 542 29.32 -22.45 29.49
N VAL A 543 28.84 -21.31 29.00
CA VAL A 543 28.57 -21.11 27.56
C VAL A 543 29.88 -21.07 26.76
N LEU A 544 30.94 -20.43 27.25
CA LEU A 544 32.23 -20.38 26.55
C LEU A 544 32.93 -21.74 26.50
N ASP A 545 32.92 -22.51 27.60
CA ASP A 545 33.45 -23.88 27.62
C ASP A 545 32.71 -24.79 26.62
N GLY A 546 31.38 -24.72 26.59
CA GLY A 546 30.57 -25.47 25.63
C GLY A 546 30.80 -25.01 24.18
N GLY A 547 31.02 -23.71 23.96
CA GLY A 547 31.34 -23.14 22.65
C GLY A 547 32.64 -23.70 22.07
N VAL A 548 33.68 -23.87 22.90
CA VAL A 548 34.92 -24.56 22.50
C VAL A 548 34.63 -25.99 22.04
N MET A 549 33.83 -26.76 22.79
CA MET A 549 33.47 -28.14 22.42
C MET A 549 32.62 -28.25 21.14
N LEU A 550 32.02 -27.15 20.68
CA LEU A 550 31.34 -27.06 19.39
C LEU A 550 32.32 -26.71 18.26
N LEU A 551 33.25 -25.77 18.48
CA LEU A 551 34.30 -25.40 17.52
C LEU A 551 35.17 -26.60 17.10
N GLU A 552 35.43 -27.53 18.02
CA GLU A 552 36.17 -28.79 17.74
C GLU A 552 35.44 -29.78 16.81
N LYS A 553 34.15 -29.56 16.50
CA LYS A 553 33.29 -30.49 15.74
C LYS A 553 32.77 -29.90 14.42
N THR A 554 33.42 -28.85 13.93
CA THR A 554 32.91 -27.99 12.85
C THR A 554 33.15 -28.54 11.45
N ALA A 555 32.20 -28.26 10.54
CA ALA A 555 32.32 -28.51 9.10
C ALA A 555 31.85 -27.31 8.23
N ASN A 556 31.01 -26.42 8.78
CA ASN A 556 30.47 -25.26 8.08
C ASN A 556 31.19 -23.96 8.52
N LYS A 557 31.87 -23.29 7.57
CA LYS A 557 32.66 -22.07 7.84
C LYS A 557 31.81 -20.88 8.32
N GLU A 558 30.70 -20.58 7.66
CA GLU A 558 29.89 -19.39 8.00
C GLU A 558 29.31 -19.48 9.41
N ALA A 559 28.84 -20.67 9.81
CA ALA A 559 28.32 -20.91 11.15
C ALA A 559 29.45 -20.95 12.22
N THR A 560 30.67 -21.32 11.83
CA THR A 560 31.87 -21.25 12.69
C THR A 560 32.25 -19.80 12.96
N ASP A 561 32.35 -18.97 11.90
CA ASP A 561 32.60 -17.53 12.02
C ASP A 561 31.53 -16.84 12.90
N GLU A 562 30.29 -17.31 12.88
CA GLU A 562 29.20 -16.81 13.72
C GLU A 562 29.29 -17.23 15.19
N LEU A 563 29.67 -18.48 15.49
CA LEU A 563 29.94 -18.92 16.85
C LEU A 563 31.16 -18.19 17.45
N VAL A 564 32.22 -18.00 16.66
CA VAL A 564 33.42 -17.25 17.06
C VAL A 564 33.07 -15.81 17.45
N ASP A 565 32.29 -15.09 16.62
CA ASP A 565 31.84 -13.72 16.93
C ASP A 565 31.02 -13.66 18.23
N PHE A 566 30.12 -14.61 18.44
CA PHE A 566 29.32 -14.72 19.66
C PHE A 566 30.19 -14.99 20.89
N MET A 567 31.16 -15.90 20.79
CA MET A 567 32.11 -16.18 21.87
C MET A 567 32.99 -14.97 22.18
N MET A 568 33.44 -14.21 21.18
CA MET A 568 34.21 -12.98 21.42
C MET A 568 33.43 -11.92 22.19
N LEU A 569 32.15 -11.71 21.86
CA LEU A 569 31.28 -10.79 22.61
C LEU A 569 31.09 -11.23 24.07
N LEU A 570 31.01 -12.54 24.33
CA LEU A 570 30.97 -13.09 25.68
C LEU A 570 32.31 -12.98 26.42
N ILE A 571 33.44 -13.19 25.76
CA ILE A 571 34.78 -13.02 26.35
C ILE A 571 34.98 -11.55 26.78
N ILE A 572 34.58 -10.59 25.95
CA ILE A 572 34.61 -9.16 26.29
C ILE A 572 33.75 -8.89 27.54
N ARG A 573 32.47 -9.31 27.54
CA ARG A 573 31.58 -9.16 28.70
C ARG A 573 32.11 -9.86 29.96
N TYR A 574 32.79 -10.99 29.84
CA TYR A 574 33.41 -11.69 30.96
C TYR A 574 34.58 -10.89 31.56
N VAL A 575 35.46 -10.32 30.74
CA VAL A 575 36.53 -9.41 31.22
C VAL A 575 35.91 -8.19 31.91
N GLU A 576 34.86 -7.59 31.35
CA GLU A 576 34.19 -6.43 31.93
C GLU A 576 33.52 -6.76 33.28
N THR A 577 32.83 -7.90 33.39
CA THR A 577 31.85 -8.14 34.48
C THR A 577 32.20 -9.22 35.49
N ALA A 578 33.12 -10.16 35.20
CA ALA A 578 33.42 -11.26 36.13
C ALA A 578 34.14 -10.75 37.41
N PRO A 579 33.71 -11.11 38.62
CA PRO A 579 34.39 -10.68 39.85
C PRO A 579 35.78 -11.30 39.95
N ASP A 580 35.88 -12.63 39.83
CA ASP A 580 37.13 -13.39 39.84
C ASP A 580 37.44 -13.94 38.45
N LEU A 581 38.34 -13.29 37.69
CA LEU A 581 38.67 -13.76 36.35
C LEU A 581 39.64 -14.96 36.38
N CYS A 582 39.14 -16.12 35.95
CA CYS A 582 39.99 -17.28 35.69
C CYS A 582 40.86 -17.06 34.44
N GLU A 583 42.08 -16.56 34.64
CA GLU A 583 43.06 -16.28 33.59
C GLU A 583 43.29 -17.48 32.64
N ARG A 584 43.46 -18.68 33.20
CA ARG A 584 43.68 -19.91 32.42
C ARG A 584 42.53 -20.20 31.45
N ARG A 585 41.28 -19.91 31.84
CA ARG A 585 40.11 -20.05 30.97
C ARG A 585 40.07 -18.97 29.90
N LEU A 586 40.31 -17.70 30.27
CA LEU A 586 40.34 -16.58 29.33
C LEU A 586 41.30 -16.85 28.14
N PHE A 587 42.54 -17.21 28.43
CA PHE A 587 43.51 -17.51 27.37
C PHE A 587 43.21 -18.82 26.64
N ALA A 588 42.58 -19.82 27.27
CA ALA A 588 42.13 -21.02 26.55
C ALA A 588 41.06 -20.64 25.50
N TRP A 589 40.01 -19.91 25.89
CA TRP A 589 38.96 -19.49 24.96
C TRP A 589 39.49 -18.60 23.83
N LEU A 590 40.40 -17.65 24.14
CA LEU A 590 41.05 -16.82 23.13
C LEU A 590 41.87 -17.65 22.13
N ASN A 591 42.63 -18.66 22.60
CA ASN A 591 43.37 -19.57 21.71
C ASN A 591 42.45 -20.33 20.75
N HIS A 592 41.33 -20.87 21.24
CA HIS A 592 40.37 -21.59 20.40
C HIS A 592 39.65 -20.69 19.39
N VAL A 593 39.34 -19.45 19.76
CA VAL A 593 38.81 -18.44 18.82
C VAL A 593 39.87 -18.11 17.75
N ASN A 594 41.08 -17.75 18.16
CA ASN A 594 42.14 -17.32 17.23
C ASN A 594 42.52 -18.43 16.23
N ALA A 595 42.55 -19.70 16.67
CA ALA A 595 42.81 -20.85 15.81
C ALA A 595 41.72 -21.08 14.74
N MET A 596 40.51 -20.53 14.91
CA MET A 596 39.38 -20.67 13.99
C MET A 596 39.16 -19.42 13.13
N SER A 597 39.43 -18.22 13.65
CA SER A 597 39.37 -16.96 12.89
C SER A 597 40.67 -16.67 12.15
N VAL A 598 40.65 -16.66 10.81
CA VAL A 598 41.83 -16.27 10.02
C VAL A 598 42.23 -14.80 10.28
N TRP A 599 41.27 -13.95 10.67
CA TRP A 599 41.49 -12.58 11.14
C TRP A 599 40.42 -12.21 12.19
N LEU A 600 40.82 -11.80 13.39
CA LEU A 600 39.92 -11.10 14.33
C LEU A 600 39.63 -9.68 13.81
N SER A 601 38.40 -9.18 13.96
CA SER A 601 38.11 -7.82 13.48
C SER A 601 38.81 -6.76 14.34
N PRO A 602 39.36 -5.68 13.74
CA PRO A 602 39.96 -4.58 14.50
C PRO A 602 39.01 -3.95 15.54
N ALA A 603 37.69 -4.02 15.32
CA ALA A 603 36.69 -3.55 16.27
C ALA A 603 36.59 -4.43 17.52
N GLN A 604 36.62 -5.76 17.37
CA GLN A 604 36.59 -6.71 18.50
C GLN A 604 37.87 -6.64 19.33
N CYS A 605 39.05 -6.60 18.68
CA CYS A 605 40.33 -6.46 19.39
C CYS A 605 40.39 -5.14 20.19
N LYS A 606 39.88 -4.03 19.61
CA LYS A 606 39.75 -2.74 20.30
C LYS A 606 38.77 -2.80 21.48
N ALA A 607 37.62 -3.48 21.33
CA ALA A 607 36.65 -3.65 22.41
C ALA A 607 37.23 -4.47 23.58
N LEU A 608 37.89 -5.61 23.28
CA LEU A 608 38.57 -6.43 24.29
C LEU A 608 39.68 -5.66 25.01
N ARG A 609 40.46 -4.84 24.30
CA ARG A 609 41.41 -3.91 24.94
C ARG A 609 40.72 -2.97 25.92
N ASN A 610 39.66 -2.30 25.48
CA ASN A 610 38.98 -1.31 26.31
C ASN A 610 38.43 -1.94 27.60
N ALA A 611 37.88 -3.15 27.50
CA ALA A 611 37.48 -3.97 28.65
C ALA A 611 38.66 -4.24 29.61
N MET A 612 39.81 -4.70 29.09
CA MET A 612 41.01 -4.96 29.90
C MET A 612 41.56 -3.68 30.58
N ILE A 613 41.64 -2.57 29.84
CA ILE A 613 42.12 -1.28 30.38
C ILE A 613 41.18 -0.73 31.45
N SER A 614 39.85 -0.88 31.28
CA SER A 614 38.88 -0.43 32.27
C SER A 614 38.99 -1.18 33.61
N ARG A 615 39.41 -2.45 33.57
CA ARG A 615 39.67 -3.29 34.76
C ARG A 615 40.99 -2.99 35.46
N GLU A 616 42.02 -2.61 34.72
CA GLU A 616 43.36 -2.31 35.28
C GLU A 616 43.33 -1.20 36.34
N GLY A 617 42.40 -0.23 36.22
CA GLY A 617 42.18 0.80 37.24
C GLY A 617 41.61 0.30 38.59
N SER A 618 41.36 -1.00 38.75
CA SER A 618 40.74 -1.59 39.95
C SER A 618 41.59 -2.60 40.73
N ASP A 619 42.57 -3.28 40.12
CA ASP A 619 43.48 -4.22 40.82
C ASP A 619 44.79 -4.44 40.02
N PRO A 620 46.00 -4.32 40.63
CA PRO A 620 47.27 -4.59 39.96
C PRO A 620 47.47 -6.00 39.39
N VAL A 621 46.67 -7.01 39.78
CA VAL A 621 46.67 -8.34 39.15
C VAL A 621 46.36 -8.26 37.64
N TRP A 622 45.53 -7.31 37.22
CA TRP A 622 45.16 -7.11 35.81
C TRP A 622 46.34 -6.67 34.93
N GLN A 623 47.34 -6.01 35.48
CA GLN A 623 48.52 -5.59 34.73
C GLN A 623 49.27 -6.80 34.17
N GLY A 624 49.44 -7.85 34.96
CA GLY A 624 50.07 -9.10 34.51
C GLY A 624 49.24 -9.86 33.46
N ILE A 625 47.91 -9.78 33.52
CA ILE A 625 47.01 -10.38 32.51
C ILE A 625 47.11 -9.59 31.19
N ARG A 626 47.12 -8.25 31.27
CA ARG A 626 47.32 -7.35 30.13
C ARG A 626 48.67 -7.58 29.44
N ASP A 627 49.76 -7.69 30.19
CA ASP A 627 51.10 -7.92 29.64
C ASP A 627 51.17 -9.25 28.86
N ARG A 628 50.48 -10.29 29.35
CA ARG A 628 50.37 -11.58 28.64
C ARG A 628 49.43 -11.51 27.42
N ALA A 629 48.37 -10.70 27.48
CA ALA A 629 47.49 -10.45 26.34
C ALA A 629 48.18 -9.64 25.22
N ALA A 630 49.15 -8.80 25.55
CA ALA A 630 49.99 -8.11 24.56
C ALA A 630 51.00 -9.05 23.85
N SER A 631 51.25 -10.24 24.40
CA SER A 631 52.06 -11.31 23.78
C SER A 631 51.22 -12.40 23.09
N PHE A 632 49.93 -12.14 22.85
CA PHE A 632 48.99 -13.09 22.27
C PHE A 632 48.83 -12.87 20.76
N GLU A 633 48.84 -13.95 19.97
CA GLU A 633 48.77 -13.91 18.51
C GLU A 633 47.44 -13.30 18.01
N GLY A 634 47.53 -12.25 17.18
CA GLY A 634 46.40 -11.43 16.74
C GLY A 634 46.13 -10.17 17.60
N LEU A 635 46.91 -9.92 18.65
CA LEU A 635 46.82 -8.74 19.51
C LEU A 635 48.13 -7.93 19.62
N GLU A 636 49.23 -8.37 19.01
CA GLU A 636 50.57 -7.80 19.18
C GLU A 636 50.72 -6.40 18.58
N ASP A 637 50.25 -6.19 17.35
CA ASP A 637 50.37 -4.92 16.60
C ASP A 637 49.45 -3.81 17.11
N PHE A 638 48.76 -4.07 18.22
CA PHE A 638 47.56 -3.34 18.60
C PHE A 638 47.88 -2.57 19.90
N PRO A 639 48.22 -1.26 19.84
CA PRO A 639 48.91 -0.58 20.94
C PRO A 639 48.01 -0.34 22.16
N PHE A 640 48.36 -0.93 23.30
CA PHE A 640 47.66 -0.75 24.58
C PHE A 640 47.95 0.60 25.27
N ALA A 641 48.69 1.50 24.61
CA ALA A 641 48.84 2.90 25.00
C ALA A 641 47.91 3.79 24.15
N VAL A 642 47.39 4.86 24.74
CA VAL A 642 46.59 5.86 24.02
C VAL A 642 47.44 6.47 22.89
N PRO A 643 47.04 6.36 21.60
CA PRO A 643 47.78 6.98 20.53
C PRO A 643 47.50 8.49 20.49
N THR A 644 48.50 9.31 20.77
CA THR A 644 48.59 10.63 20.12
C THR A 644 48.73 10.41 18.62
N ALA A 645 48.00 11.17 17.83
CA ALA A 645 47.90 10.97 16.38
C ALA A 645 49.24 11.20 15.67
N GLU A 646 49.55 10.35 14.69
CA GLU A 646 50.25 10.75 13.47
C GLU A 646 49.95 9.78 12.32
N ALA A 647 50.09 10.25 11.08
CA ALA A 647 49.65 9.57 9.88
C ALA A 647 50.80 8.79 9.22
N ILE A 648 50.50 7.61 8.66
CA ILE A 648 51.42 6.88 7.79
C ILE A 648 50.68 6.46 6.51
N THR A 649 51.27 6.85 5.37
CA THR A 649 50.96 6.35 4.03
C THR A 649 51.72 5.06 3.76
N GLU A 650 51.08 4.07 3.12
CA GLU A 650 51.73 2.85 2.65
C GLU A 650 51.71 2.69 1.12
N PRO A 651 52.62 1.88 0.54
CA PRO A 651 52.99 1.97 -0.87
C PRO A 651 52.21 1.03 -1.81
N VAL A 652 52.30 1.32 -3.10
CA VAL A 652 51.80 0.46 -4.19
C VAL A 652 52.93 -0.45 -4.70
N VAL A 653 52.59 -1.66 -5.12
CA VAL A 653 53.51 -2.68 -5.67
C VAL A 653 53.48 -2.65 -7.20
N ASP A 654 54.65 -2.72 -7.84
CA ASP A 654 54.81 -2.75 -9.29
C ASP A 654 54.49 -4.13 -9.91
N GLU A 655 53.55 -4.17 -10.86
CA GLU A 655 53.37 -5.29 -11.82
C GLU A 655 53.54 -4.78 -13.27
N GLU A 656 54.69 -4.20 -13.59
CA GLU A 656 54.94 -3.57 -14.90
C GLU A 656 56.02 -4.32 -15.71
N TYR A 657 55.69 -5.50 -16.25
CA TYR A 657 56.63 -6.25 -17.12
C TYR A 657 56.02 -6.99 -18.32
N LEU A 658 54.78 -6.68 -18.72
CA LEU A 658 54.13 -7.25 -19.91
C LEU A 658 53.54 -6.23 -20.93
N SER A 659 53.46 -4.93 -20.62
CA SER A 659 52.78 -3.94 -21.49
C SER A 659 53.64 -3.34 -22.63
N SER A 660 54.97 -3.37 -22.50
CA SER A 660 55.87 -2.45 -23.23
C SER A 660 55.91 -2.61 -24.76
N GLN A 661 55.44 -3.73 -25.32
CA GLN A 661 55.28 -3.89 -26.78
C GLN A 661 53.92 -3.42 -27.32
N GLU A 662 52.87 -3.41 -26.50
CA GLU A 662 51.57 -2.86 -26.87
C GLU A 662 51.60 -1.32 -26.77
N ASP A 663 52.19 -0.78 -25.69
CA ASP A 663 52.34 0.66 -25.45
C ASP A 663 53.07 1.39 -26.61
N MET A 664 54.15 0.82 -27.15
CA MET A 664 54.86 1.43 -28.29
C MET A 664 54.05 1.47 -29.59
N ASN A 665 53.14 0.52 -29.80
CA ASN A 665 52.26 0.53 -30.98
C ASN A 665 51.09 1.49 -30.78
N LEU A 666 50.50 1.53 -29.58
CA LEU A 666 49.49 2.50 -29.18
C LEU A 666 49.98 3.95 -29.32
N GLN A 667 51.18 4.28 -28.81
CA GLN A 667 51.76 5.62 -28.94
C GLN A 667 51.99 6.06 -30.39
N ARG A 668 52.36 5.14 -31.29
CA ARG A 668 52.51 5.44 -32.73
C ARG A 668 51.17 5.69 -33.41
N LEU A 669 50.16 4.91 -33.06
CA LEU A 669 48.79 5.08 -33.53
C LEU A 669 48.26 6.44 -33.09
N ASP A 670 48.42 6.77 -31.80
CA ASP A 670 48.03 8.06 -31.22
C ASP A 670 48.69 9.26 -31.90
N GLY A 671 50.01 9.18 -32.16
CA GLY A 671 50.74 10.20 -32.88
C GLY A 671 50.35 10.35 -34.36
N LEU A 672 49.74 9.32 -34.97
CA LEU A 672 49.13 9.41 -36.30
C LEU A 672 47.75 10.07 -36.24
N MET A 673 46.91 9.63 -35.31
CA MET A 673 45.54 10.11 -35.13
C MET A 673 45.50 11.61 -34.81
N ALA A 674 46.36 12.08 -33.91
CA ALA A 674 46.46 13.51 -33.58
C ALA A 674 46.90 14.38 -34.77
N LYS A 675 47.71 13.84 -35.70
CA LYS A 675 48.06 14.55 -36.94
C LYS A 675 46.89 14.61 -37.92
N MET A 676 46.10 13.54 -38.02
CA MET A 676 44.92 13.52 -38.89
C MET A 676 43.83 14.45 -38.35
N GLU A 677 43.64 14.51 -37.03
CA GLU A 677 42.74 15.47 -36.38
C GLU A 677 43.14 16.91 -36.71
N LEU A 678 44.42 17.25 -36.55
CA LEU A 678 44.95 18.57 -36.90
C LEU A 678 44.75 18.93 -38.38
N LEU A 679 44.83 17.96 -39.30
CA LEU A 679 44.56 18.19 -40.73
C LEU A 679 43.08 18.49 -41.00
N LEU A 680 42.14 17.81 -40.32
CA LEU A 680 40.71 18.10 -40.41
C LEU A 680 40.39 19.49 -39.84
N GLU A 681 41.01 19.88 -38.72
CA GLU A 681 40.91 21.24 -38.16
C GLU A 681 41.48 22.32 -39.09
N GLN A 682 42.50 21.98 -39.89
CA GLN A 682 43.07 22.84 -40.93
C GLN A 682 42.27 22.84 -42.25
N GLY A 683 41.11 22.17 -42.29
CA GLY A 683 40.19 22.21 -43.43
C GLY A 683 40.33 21.09 -44.46
N LEU A 684 41.05 20.01 -44.13
CA LEU A 684 40.96 18.76 -44.89
C LEU A 684 39.51 18.22 -44.81
N MET A 685 38.95 17.87 -45.96
CA MET A 685 37.61 17.26 -46.03
C MET A 685 37.70 15.80 -45.54
N PRO A 686 36.85 15.33 -44.60
CA PRO A 686 36.92 13.97 -44.07
C PRO A 686 36.85 12.86 -45.13
N GLU A 687 36.17 13.11 -46.25
CA GLU A 687 36.08 12.24 -47.43
C GLU A 687 37.44 11.97 -48.11
N ALA A 688 38.48 12.75 -47.78
CA ALA A 688 39.85 12.54 -48.26
C ALA A 688 40.70 11.64 -47.34
N LEU A 689 40.17 11.22 -46.18
CA LEU A 689 40.80 10.22 -45.33
C LEU A 689 40.41 8.80 -45.77
N ASP A 690 41.26 7.84 -45.44
CA ASP A 690 40.90 6.42 -45.56
C ASP A 690 39.73 6.10 -44.61
N PRO A 691 38.68 5.36 -45.06
CA PRO A 691 37.53 5.06 -44.21
C PRO A 691 37.87 4.41 -42.87
N ALA A 692 38.89 3.54 -42.82
CA ALA A 692 39.34 2.90 -41.57
C ALA A 692 40.02 3.88 -40.61
N VAL A 693 40.65 4.95 -41.12
CA VAL A 693 41.18 6.03 -40.28
C VAL A 693 40.04 6.92 -39.78
N LEU A 694 39.07 7.23 -40.65
CA LEU A 694 37.93 8.09 -40.34
C LEU A 694 37.03 7.48 -39.24
N GLU A 695 36.69 6.18 -39.32
CA GLU A 695 35.89 5.52 -38.28
C GLU A 695 36.57 5.53 -36.90
N MET A 696 37.89 5.26 -36.86
CA MET A 696 38.67 5.27 -35.63
C MET A 696 38.75 6.67 -35.02
N MET A 697 38.82 7.72 -35.85
CA MET A 697 38.84 9.11 -35.38
C MET A 697 37.49 9.50 -34.77
N ILE A 698 36.39 9.15 -35.44
CA ILE A 698 35.03 9.39 -34.94
C ILE A 698 34.84 8.72 -33.57
N PHE A 699 35.16 7.43 -33.43
CA PHE A 699 34.97 6.73 -32.15
C PHE A 699 35.92 7.22 -31.04
N ARG A 700 37.16 7.59 -31.36
CA ARG A 700 38.10 8.17 -30.39
C ARG A 700 37.59 9.50 -29.83
N LEU A 701 37.19 10.42 -30.70
CA LEU A 701 36.72 11.75 -30.30
C LEU A 701 35.36 11.70 -29.58
N MET A 702 34.49 10.78 -30.00
CA MET A 702 33.24 10.48 -29.32
C MET A 702 33.46 9.93 -27.90
N ALA A 703 34.45 9.04 -27.70
CA ALA A 703 34.83 8.55 -26.37
C ALA A 703 35.44 9.64 -25.47
N GLN A 704 36.01 10.69 -26.06
CA GLN A 704 36.54 11.86 -25.35
C GLN A 704 35.48 12.96 -25.09
N GLY A 705 34.27 12.84 -25.66
CA GLY A 705 33.15 13.74 -25.40
C GLY A 705 33.25 15.12 -26.05
N GLY A 706 33.97 15.24 -27.18
CA GLY A 706 34.21 16.52 -27.86
C GLY A 706 34.12 16.47 -29.38
N LEU A 707 33.43 15.46 -29.95
CA LEU A 707 33.26 15.31 -31.40
C LEU A 707 32.23 16.29 -31.95
N GLY A 708 31.06 16.38 -31.29
CA GLY A 708 29.96 17.26 -31.66
C GLY A 708 30.30 18.76 -31.60
N GLU A 709 31.41 19.14 -30.95
CA GLU A 709 31.88 20.53 -30.91
C GLU A 709 32.72 20.93 -32.14
N ARG A 710 33.35 19.96 -32.83
CA ARG A 710 34.31 20.23 -33.92
C ARG A 710 33.62 20.83 -35.15
N PRO A 711 34.08 21.98 -35.69
CA PRO A 711 33.48 22.62 -36.87
C PRO A 711 33.48 21.73 -38.12
N TRP A 712 34.57 20.98 -38.34
CA TRP A 712 34.67 20.06 -39.48
C TRP A 712 33.63 18.93 -39.39
N PHE A 713 33.35 18.42 -38.18
CA PHE A 713 32.39 17.34 -37.96
C PHE A 713 30.96 17.81 -38.23
N LYS A 714 30.59 19.02 -37.77
CA LYS A 714 29.29 19.63 -38.08
C LYS A 714 29.08 19.76 -39.58
N ALA A 715 30.06 20.31 -40.30
CA ALA A 715 30.00 20.46 -41.75
C ALA A 715 29.97 19.11 -42.50
N PHE A 716 30.67 18.09 -42.00
CA PHE A 716 30.65 16.73 -42.55
C PHE A 716 29.29 16.05 -42.36
N ARG A 717 28.74 16.11 -41.14
CA ARG A 717 27.39 15.60 -40.81
C ARG A 717 26.31 16.24 -41.68
N GLU A 718 26.41 17.54 -41.95
CA GLU A 718 25.45 18.27 -42.81
C GLU A 718 25.58 17.92 -44.30
N ARG A 719 26.78 17.57 -44.79
CA ARG A 719 27.05 17.35 -46.22
C ARG A 719 27.03 15.89 -46.65
N GLN A 720 27.42 14.96 -45.77
CA GLN A 720 27.65 13.55 -46.04
C GLN A 720 27.07 12.66 -44.91
N TYR A 721 25.82 12.94 -44.51
CA TYR A 721 25.16 12.25 -43.40
C TYR A 721 25.20 10.72 -43.55
N ASP A 722 24.89 10.19 -44.74
CA ASP A 722 24.93 8.75 -45.01
C ASP A 722 26.31 8.12 -44.79
N VAL A 723 27.38 8.78 -45.26
CA VAL A 723 28.77 8.29 -45.12
C VAL A 723 29.19 8.29 -43.64
N TYR A 724 28.79 9.31 -42.89
CA TYR A 724 29.00 9.38 -41.44
C TYR A 724 28.31 8.22 -40.70
N ILE A 725 27.03 7.96 -40.98
CA ILE A 725 26.27 6.85 -40.41
C ILE A 725 26.86 5.50 -40.83
N GLU A 726 27.31 5.34 -42.09
CA GLU A 726 27.98 4.14 -42.57
C GLU A 726 29.32 3.88 -41.87
N CYS A 727 30.16 4.90 -41.66
CA CYS A 727 31.41 4.76 -40.90
C CYS A 727 31.13 4.29 -39.46
N MET A 728 30.09 4.83 -38.83
CA MET A 728 29.73 4.44 -37.47
C MET A 728 29.16 3.02 -37.38
N ALA A 729 28.32 2.65 -38.35
CA ALA A 729 27.79 1.30 -38.47
C ALA A 729 28.91 0.29 -38.71
N TYR A 730 29.78 0.55 -39.68
CA TYR A 730 30.90 -0.34 -40.03
C TYR A 730 31.85 -0.56 -38.84
N ARG A 731 32.18 0.49 -38.07
CA ARG A 731 33.02 0.35 -36.87
C ARG A 731 32.44 -0.61 -35.85
N LEU A 732 31.16 -0.48 -35.55
CA LEU A 732 30.47 -1.35 -34.60
C LEU A 732 30.41 -2.79 -35.13
N PHE A 733 30.20 -2.97 -36.43
CA PHE A 733 30.25 -4.29 -37.06
C PHE A 733 31.63 -4.95 -36.86
N CYS A 734 32.72 -4.20 -37.06
CA CYS A 734 34.09 -4.67 -36.81
C CYS A 734 34.35 -4.99 -35.33
N ASP A 735 34.03 -4.07 -34.41
CA ASP A 735 34.10 -4.30 -32.95
C ASP A 735 33.38 -5.61 -32.56
N PHE A 736 32.16 -5.84 -33.09
CA PHE A 736 31.39 -7.06 -32.78
C PHE A 736 31.93 -8.32 -33.47
N ALA A 737 32.51 -8.23 -34.66
CA ALA A 737 33.17 -9.37 -35.31
C ALA A 737 34.38 -9.87 -34.49
N GLU A 738 35.06 -8.96 -33.78
CA GLU A 738 36.14 -9.25 -32.83
C GLU A 738 35.63 -9.62 -31.42
N GLY A 739 34.31 -9.60 -31.18
CA GLY A 739 33.70 -9.92 -29.88
C GLY A 739 33.74 -8.78 -28.86
N LEU A 740 34.17 -7.58 -29.26
CA LEU A 740 34.26 -6.39 -28.42
C LEU A 740 32.89 -5.73 -28.25
N THR A 741 32.76 -4.92 -27.18
CA THR A 741 31.53 -4.13 -26.92
C THR A 741 31.84 -2.68 -26.52
N SER A 742 33.09 -2.26 -26.70
CA SER A 742 33.63 -0.93 -26.49
C SER A 742 32.86 0.12 -27.28
N GLY A 743 32.77 -0.02 -28.61
CA GLY A 743 32.08 0.94 -29.47
C GLY A 743 30.61 1.12 -29.10
N ALA A 744 29.89 0.04 -28.79
CA ALA A 744 28.48 0.13 -28.40
C ALA A 744 28.29 1.01 -27.15
N LYS A 745 29.17 0.85 -26.15
CA LYS A 745 29.16 1.66 -24.91
C LYS A 745 29.60 3.10 -25.14
N VAL A 746 30.55 3.34 -26.06
CA VAL A 746 30.94 4.70 -26.47
C VAL A 746 29.75 5.41 -27.13
N LEU A 747 29.05 4.75 -28.06
CA LEU A 747 27.86 5.30 -28.72
C LEU A 747 26.73 5.62 -27.72
N GLU A 748 26.47 4.70 -26.78
CA GLU A 748 25.49 4.89 -25.70
C GLU A 748 25.81 6.15 -24.87
N LEU A 749 27.06 6.30 -24.42
CA LEU A 749 27.49 7.37 -23.53
C LEU A 749 27.74 8.73 -24.20
N ALA A 750 27.87 8.78 -25.53
CA ALA A 750 28.13 10.02 -26.28
C ALA A 750 26.98 11.03 -26.18
N LYS A 751 27.13 12.09 -25.38
CA LYS A 751 26.09 13.11 -25.15
C LYS A 751 26.05 14.19 -26.24
N ASP A 752 27.12 14.32 -26.99
CA ASP A 752 27.35 15.29 -28.06
C ASP A 752 26.86 14.81 -29.44
N ILE A 753 26.46 13.53 -29.54
CA ILE A 753 25.89 12.93 -30.75
C ILE A 753 24.36 12.90 -30.67
N PRO A 754 23.63 13.48 -31.66
CA PRO A 754 22.18 13.46 -31.69
C PRO A 754 21.59 12.06 -31.66
N HIS A 755 20.51 11.88 -30.90
CA HIS A 755 19.87 10.57 -30.70
C HIS A 755 19.35 9.94 -32.00
N SER A 756 18.87 10.78 -32.93
CA SER A 756 18.50 10.36 -34.30
C SER A 756 19.62 9.61 -35.01
N ASP A 757 20.85 10.09 -34.88
CA ASP A 757 22.00 9.52 -35.57
C ASP A 757 22.35 8.15 -35.00
N LYS A 758 22.20 7.99 -33.67
CA LYS A 758 22.38 6.70 -32.99
C LYS A 758 21.34 5.67 -33.47
N LEU A 759 20.08 6.10 -33.65
CA LEU A 759 19.00 5.26 -34.18
C LEU A 759 19.25 4.87 -35.64
N ASP A 760 19.76 5.78 -36.47
CA ASP A 760 20.11 5.49 -37.87
C ASP A 760 21.30 4.55 -37.99
N VAL A 761 22.33 4.67 -37.14
CA VAL A 761 23.45 3.71 -37.04
C VAL A 761 22.96 2.30 -36.67
N VAL A 762 22.11 2.19 -35.65
CA VAL A 762 21.53 0.92 -35.22
C VAL A 762 20.65 0.33 -36.33
N THR A 763 19.82 1.15 -36.98
CA THR A 763 18.97 0.75 -38.11
C THR A 763 19.80 0.26 -39.30
N ARG A 764 20.90 0.93 -39.63
CA ARG A 764 21.83 0.55 -40.71
C ARG A 764 22.52 -0.80 -40.45
N LEU A 765 22.77 -1.13 -39.18
CA LEU A 765 23.38 -2.41 -38.76
C LEU A 765 22.44 -3.60 -38.77
N MET A 766 21.12 -3.39 -38.73
CA MET A 766 20.13 -4.46 -38.57
C MET A 766 20.18 -5.57 -39.63
N PRO A 767 20.45 -5.32 -40.93
CA PRO A 767 20.63 -6.40 -41.90
C PRO A 767 21.84 -7.31 -41.62
N SER A 768 22.89 -6.77 -40.99
CA SER A 768 24.14 -7.48 -40.67
C SER A 768 24.02 -8.38 -39.42
N VAL A 769 22.86 -8.41 -38.77
CA VAL A 769 22.63 -9.16 -37.52
C VAL A 769 22.81 -10.67 -37.69
N VAL A 770 22.63 -11.20 -38.90
CA VAL A 770 22.84 -12.63 -39.21
C VAL A 770 24.27 -13.08 -38.88
N SER A 771 25.27 -12.21 -39.04
CA SER A 771 26.68 -12.48 -38.74
C SER A 771 27.13 -12.05 -37.33
N LEU A 772 26.26 -11.39 -36.55
CA LEU A 772 26.58 -10.94 -35.18
C LEU A 772 26.12 -11.95 -34.13
N GLY A 773 26.93 -12.20 -33.11
CA GLY A 773 26.54 -13.06 -31.98
C GLY A 773 25.43 -12.43 -31.13
N GLY A 774 24.41 -13.21 -30.74
CA GLY A 774 23.19 -12.67 -30.11
C GLY A 774 23.37 -11.89 -28.80
N ASN A 775 24.46 -12.09 -28.07
CA ASN A 775 24.81 -11.26 -26.90
C ASN A 775 25.27 -9.84 -27.31
N LEU A 776 25.96 -9.72 -28.45
CA LEU A 776 26.47 -8.46 -28.98
C LEU A 776 25.32 -7.67 -29.62
N PHE A 777 24.50 -8.34 -30.43
CA PHE A 777 23.29 -7.75 -31.00
C PHE A 777 22.31 -7.25 -29.92
N TYR A 778 22.09 -8.05 -28.85
CA TYR A 778 21.31 -7.60 -27.70
C TYR A 778 21.87 -6.33 -27.06
N ARG A 779 23.19 -6.25 -26.81
CA ARG A 779 23.83 -5.05 -26.24
C ARG A 779 23.73 -3.83 -27.15
N MET A 780 23.77 -4.01 -28.47
CA MET A 780 23.61 -2.93 -29.46
C MET A 780 22.20 -2.34 -29.45
N VAL A 781 21.16 -3.18 -29.43
CA VAL A 781 19.75 -2.73 -29.56
C VAL A 781 19.14 -2.30 -28.23
N ARG A 782 19.60 -2.87 -27.12
CA ARG A 782 19.04 -2.61 -25.78
C ARG A 782 18.98 -1.13 -25.34
N PRO A 783 19.86 -0.20 -25.76
CA PRO A 783 19.68 1.21 -25.42
C PRO A 783 18.57 1.91 -26.25
N TYR A 784 18.22 1.39 -27.42
CA TYR A 784 17.46 2.12 -28.47
C TYR A 784 16.11 1.49 -28.87
N TYR A 785 15.84 0.24 -28.49
CA TYR A 785 14.66 -0.54 -28.89
C TYR A 785 13.29 0.13 -28.68
N ARG A 786 13.20 1.19 -27.88
CA ARG A 786 11.95 1.94 -27.63
C ARG A 786 11.58 2.88 -28.76
N GLU A 787 12.57 3.45 -29.44
CA GLU A 787 12.35 4.44 -30.52
C GLU A 787 12.54 3.83 -31.91
N LEU A 788 12.95 2.56 -31.99
CA LEU A 788 13.10 1.79 -33.23
C LEU A 788 11.75 1.36 -33.88
N ASP A 789 10.61 1.99 -33.56
CA ASP A 789 9.32 1.65 -34.17
C ASP A 789 9.18 2.27 -35.57
N SER A 790 9.63 1.53 -36.59
CA SER A 790 9.51 1.91 -37.99
C SER A 790 8.97 0.76 -38.85
N PRO A 791 7.97 1.02 -39.73
CA PRO A 791 7.46 0.03 -40.68
C PRO A 791 8.51 -0.62 -41.59
N SER A 792 9.57 0.11 -41.96
CA SER A 792 10.68 -0.45 -42.74
C SER A 792 11.51 -1.41 -41.90
N LEU A 793 11.79 -1.07 -40.64
CA LEU A 793 12.62 -1.86 -39.75
C LEU A 793 11.98 -3.22 -39.45
N TRP A 794 10.74 -3.26 -38.95
CA TRP A 794 10.10 -4.54 -38.63
C TRP A 794 9.76 -5.36 -39.89
N THR A 795 9.66 -4.73 -41.06
CA THR A 795 9.56 -5.45 -42.34
C THR A 795 10.86 -6.19 -42.65
N SER A 796 12.01 -5.53 -42.50
CA SER A 796 13.34 -6.15 -42.67
C SER A 796 13.60 -7.25 -41.63
N MET A 797 13.22 -7.02 -40.35
CA MET A 797 13.29 -8.06 -39.31
C MET A 797 12.45 -9.29 -39.65
N TRP A 798 11.26 -9.09 -40.22
CA TRP A 798 10.40 -10.19 -40.65
C TRP A 798 11.00 -10.97 -41.83
N ALA A 799 11.61 -10.28 -42.80
CA ALA A 799 12.33 -10.94 -43.89
C ALA A 799 13.49 -11.81 -43.36
N MET A 800 14.33 -11.27 -42.47
CA MET A 800 15.43 -12.03 -41.85
C MET A 800 14.96 -13.25 -41.04
N LEU A 801 13.76 -13.20 -40.43
CA LEU A 801 13.16 -14.38 -39.78
C LEU A 801 12.71 -15.44 -40.80
N CYS A 802 12.17 -15.03 -41.95
CA CYS A 802 11.81 -15.94 -43.05
C CYS A 802 13.04 -16.59 -43.69
N ASP A 803 14.18 -15.90 -43.73
CA ASP A 803 15.44 -16.37 -44.34
C ASP A 803 16.19 -17.43 -43.49
N GLY A 804 15.59 -17.90 -42.39
CA GLY A 804 16.04 -19.12 -41.70
C GLY A 804 17.01 -18.94 -40.53
N LEU A 805 17.04 -17.75 -39.92
CA LEU A 805 17.81 -17.46 -38.70
C LEU A 805 17.63 -18.51 -37.58
N GLN A 806 18.73 -18.78 -36.85
CA GLN A 806 18.80 -19.79 -35.79
C GLN A 806 19.25 -19.20 -34.44
N GLY A 807 18.95 -19.92 -33.36
CA GLY A 807 19.43 -19.61 -32.00
C GLY A 807 19.00 -18.24 -31.48
N ARG A 808 19.87 -17.62 -30.65
CA ARG A 808 19.56 -16.40 -29.88
C ARG A 808 19.18 -15.18 -30.73
N ASN A 809 19.62 -15.12 -32.00
CA ASN A 809 19.27 -14.03 -32.92
C ASN A 809 17.79 -14.11 -33.32
N LYS A 810 17.29 -15.33 -33.55
CA LYS A 810 15.88 -15.61 -33.89
C LYS A 810 14.95 -15.23 -32.74
N THR A 811 15.27 -15.65 -31.51
CA THR A 811 14.46 -15.35 -30.31
C THR A 811 14.47 -13.86 -29.97
N LEU A 812 15.60 -13.17 -30.12
CA LEU A 812 15.70 -11.72 -29.94
C LEU A 812 14.89 -10.92 -30.98
N LEU A 813 14.97 -11.28 -32.27
CA LEU A 813 14.14 -10.62 -33.30
C LEU A 813 12.65 -10.86 -33.07
N ILE A 814 12.23 -12.05 -32.62
CA ILE A 814 10.84 -12.32 -32.26
C ILE A 814 10.41 -11.47 -31.05
N ALA A 815 11.24 -11.39 -30.00
CA ALA A 815 10.92 -10.58 -28.82
C ALA A 815 10.78 -9.08 -29.16
N LEU A 816 11.72 -8.51 -29.94
CA LEU A 816 11.65 -7.12 -30.42
C LEU A 816 10.41 -6.91 -31.30
N GLY A 817 10.16 -7.81 -32.24
CA GLY A 817 9.00 -7.74 -33.12
C GLY A 817 7.66 -7.89 -32.39
N LEU A 818 7.60 -8.62 -31.27
CA LEU A 818 6.41 -8.69 -30.40
C LEU A 818 6.16 -7.37 -29.64
N LEU A 819 7.20 -6.57 -29.37
CA LEU A 819 7.08 -5.25 -28.76
C LEU A 819 6.67 -4.18 -29.79
N MET A 820 7.22 -4.24 -31.01
CA MET A 820 7.00 -3.25 -32.09
C MET A 820 5.76 -3.54 -32.94
N SER A 821 5.59 -4.78 -33.42
CA SER A 821 4.56 -5.18 -34.39
C SER A 821 3.89 -6.49 -33.96
N PHE A 822 3.21 -6.44 -32.83
CA PHE A 822 2.71 -7.61 -32.09
C PHE A 822 1.96 -8.63 -32.97
N GLU A 823 1.02 -8.18 -33.80
CA GLU A 823 0.22 -9.07 -34.65
C GLU A 823 1.06 -9.82 -35.69
N ARG A 824 2.07 -9.14 -36.27
CA ARG A 824 2.93 -9.71 -37.32
C ARG A 824 3.86 -10.78 -36.76
N PHE A 825 4.37 -10.61 -35.55
CA PHE A 825 5.35 -11.54 -34.94
C PHE A 825 4.73 -12.63 -34.05
N THR A 826 3.46 -12.50 -33.65
CA THR A 826 2.72 -13.54 -32.90
C THR A 826 2.71 -14.93 -33.57
N PRO A 827 2.60 -15.07 -34.91
CA PRO A 827 2.73 -16.37 -35.58
C PRO A 827 4.12 -17.01 -35.39
N ALA A 828 5.20 -16.23 -35.42
CA ALA A 828 6.57 -16.75 -35.28
C ALA A 828 6.82 -17.33 -33.88
N LEU A 829 6.27 -16.70 -32.83
CA LEU A 829 6.31 -17.21 -31.45
C LEU A 829 5.73 -18.63 -31.30
N LYS A 830 4.68 -18.95 -32.08
CA LYS A 830 4.05 -20.29 -32.06
C LYS A 830 4.94 -21.38 -32.68
N GLY A 831 5.83 -21.02 -33.60
CA GLY A 831 6.75 -21.94 -34.29
C GLY A 831 8.04 -22.26 -33.52
N LEU A 832 8.24 -21.68 -32.33
CA LEU A 832 9.39 -21.94 -31.48
C LEU A 832 9.28 -23.27 -30.72
N ASN A 833 10.42 -23.82 -30.28
CA ASN A 833 10.46 -24.86 -29.24
C ASN A 833 10.39 -24.24 -27.82
N ASP A 834 10.36 -25.06 -26.76
CA ASP A 834 10.26 -24.54 -25.39
C ASP A 834 11.51 -23.78 -24.93
N GLN A 835 12.71 -24.24 -25.26
CA GLN A 835 13.93 -23.50 -24.90
C GLN A 835 13.97 -22.12 -25.56
N GLU A 836 13.56 -22.03 -26.83
CA GLU A 836 13.43 -20.77 -27.57
C GLU A 836 12.33 -19.86 -26.99
N ARG A 837 11.15 -20.41 -26.64
CA ARG A 837 10.07 -19.66 -25.96
C ARG A 837 10.54 -19.09 -24.62
N ASN A 838 11.29 -19.88 -23.85
CA ASN A 838 11.84 -19.46 -22.57
C ASN A 838 12.86 -18.32 -22.73
N GLU A 839 13.72 -18.38 -23.75
CA GLU A 839 14.63 -17.28 -24.09
C GLU A 839 13.87 -15.99 -24.46
N VAL A 840 12.77 -16.10 -25.22
CA VAL A 840 11.87 -14.97 -25.50
C VAL A 840 11.26 -14.37 -24.23
N VAL A 841 10.84 -15.18 -23.25
CA VAL A 841 10.34 -14.67 -21.94
C VAL A 841 11.34 -13.75 -21.27
N TRP A 842 12.62 -14.15 -21.22
CA TRP A 842 13.65 -13.36 -20.54
C TRP A 842 14.05 -12.10 -21.31
N ILE A 843 14.12 -12.18 -22.64
CA ILE A 843 14.33 -11.00 -23.48
C ILE A 843 13.16 -10.02 -23.31
N LEU A 844 11.91 -10.50 -23.30
CA LEU A 844 10.73 -9.67 -23.06
C LEU A 844 10.73 -9.06 -21.64
N ARG A 845 11.16 -9.78 -20.60
CA ARG A 845 11.31 -9.22 -19.26
C ARG A 845 12.29 -8.05 -19.27
N ASP A 846 13.46 -8.25 -19.86
CA ASP A 846 14.55 -7.27 -19.82
C ASP A 846 14.24 -6.03 -20.67
N LEU A 847 13.60 -6.21 -21.83
CA LEU A 847 13.21 -5.12 -22.73
C LEU A 847 11.89 -4.44 -22.31
N SER A 848 10.89 -5.15 -21.81
CA SER A 848 9.67 -4.49 -21.30
C SER A 848 9.94 -3.65 -20.05
N GLY A 849 11.00 -4.00 -19.30
CA GLY A 849 11.45 -3.29 -18.10
C GLY A 849 10.49 -3.27 -16.92
N LEU A 850 9.42 -4.06 -16.98
CA LEU A 850 8.36 -4.12 -15.96
C LEU A 850 8.81 -4.77 -14.63
N ALA A 851 9.96 -5.45 -14.62
CA ALA A 851 10.46 -6.22 -13.47
C ALA A 851 11.87 -5.80 -13.03
N ARG A 852 12.85 -5.84 -13.94
CA ARG A 852 14.26 -5.46 -13.70
C ARG A 852 14.85 -4.77 -14.95
N GLY A 853 14.19 -3.71 -15.41
CA GLY A 853 14.59 -2.95 -16.59
C GLY A 853 15.38 -1.70 -16.25
N PHE A 854 16.44 -1.45 -17.03
CA PHE A 854 17.35 -0.31 -16.87
C PHE A 854 16.79 1.03 -17.41
N ALA A 855 15.54 1.03 -17.88
CA ALA A 855 14.88 2.19 -18.50
C ALA A 855 13.42 2.37 -18.03
N GLY A 856 13.04 1.80 -16.88
CA GLY A 856 11.64 1.79 -16.40
C GLY A 856 10.70 0.90 -17.25
N PRO A 857 9.37 0.96 -17.04
CA PRO A 857 8.37 0.15 -17.73
C PRO A 857 8.03 0.68 -19.13
N MET A 858 7.93 -0.23 -20.10
CA MET A 858 7.43 0.06 -21.44
C MET A 858 5.89 0.12 -21.47
N ASN A 859 5.34 1.07 -22.23
CA ASN A 859 3.89 1.21 -22.42
C ASN A 859 3.34 0.13 -23.39
N LEU A 860 3.10 -1.08 -22.87
CA LEU A 860 2.49 -2.17 -23.65
C LEU A 860 0.98 -1.97 -23.85
N THR A 861 0.47 -2.50 -24.96
CA THR A 861 -0.96 -2.67 -25.19
C THR A 861 -1.54 -3.77 -24.30
N THR A 862 -2.84 -3.69 -24.02
CA THR A 862 -3.58 -4.72 -23.27
C THR A 862 -3.44 -6.11 -23.90
N GLN A 863 -3.39 -6.19 -25.23
CA GLN A 863 -3.21 -7.44 -25.97
C GLN A 863 -1.80 -8.05 -25.75
N GLN A 864 -0.74 -7.23 -25.82
CA GLN A 864 0.64 -7.65 -25.52
C GLN A 864 0.76 -8.16 -24.08
N PHE A 865 0.22 -7.42 -23.09
CA PHE A 865 0.24 -7.85 -21.70
C PHE A 865 -0.36 -9.26 -21.49
N PHE A 866 -1.57 -9.50 -22.00
CA PHE A 866 -2.22 -10.81 -21.82
C PHE A 866 -1.53 -11.92 -22.62
N ALA A 867 -0.94 -11.62 -23.78
CA ALA A 867 -0.13 -12.58 -24.52
C ALA A 867 1.15 -12.95 -23.76
N PHE A 868 1.84 -11.98 -23.15
CA PHE A 868 3.04 -12.22 -22.36
C PHE A 868 2.73 -12.97 -21.06
N CYS A 869 1.62 -12.65 -20.38
CA CYS A 869 1.12 -13.44 -19.25
C CYS A 869 0.91 -14.92 -19.65
N ARG A 870 0.26 -15.18 -20.79
CA ARG A 870 0.04 -16.56 -21.28
C ARG A 870 1.35 -17.27 -21.65
N LEU A 871 2.32 -16.55 -22.22
CA LEU A 871 3.65 -17.10 -22.52
C LEU A 871 4.41 -17.49 -21.24
N VAL A 872 4.42 -16.63 -20.22
CA VAL A 872 5.07 -16.92 -18.93
C VAL A 872 4.39 -18.10 -18.24
N ALA A 873 3.06 -18.13 -18.19
CA ALA A 873 2.31 -19.25 -17.58
C ALA A 873 2.49 -20.58 -18.33
N GLN A 874 2.73 -20.55 -19.65
CA GLN A 874 3.05 -21.74 -20.43
C GLN A 874 4.46 -22.28 -20.15
N GLN A 875 5.44 -21.40 -19.96
CA GLN A 875 6.84 -21.80 -19.72
C GLN A 875 7.14 -22.11 -18.24
N TYR A 876 6.38 -21.52 -17.32
CA TYR A 876 6.53 -21.68 -15.87
C TYR A 876 5.21 -22.16 -15.24
N PRO A 877 4.78 -23.41 -15.51
CA PRO A 877 3.56 -23.94 -14.91
C PRO A 877 3.68 -24.01 -13.38
N ALA A 878 2.52 -24.00 -12.70
CA ALA A 878 2.41 -23.77 -11.25
C ALA A 878 3.20 -24.73 -10.33
N GLN A 879 3.68 -25.87 -10.83
CA GLN A 879 4.26 -26.97 -10.05
C GLN A 879 5.79 -26.94 -9.85
N VAL A 880 6.51 -25.92 -10.34
CA VAL A 880 7.97 -25.84 -10.14
C VAL A 880 8.31 -25.08 -8.85
N GLU A 881 8.53 -25.81 -7.76
CA GLU A 881 9.35 -25.34 -6.64
C GLU A 881 10.84 -25.55 -6.98
N SER A 882 11.59 -24.45 -7.06
CA SER A 882 13.04 -24.49 -7.29
C SER A 882 13.75 -24.35 -5.95
N ALA A 883 14.31 -25.43 -5.44
CA ALA A 883 14.97 -25.47 -4.13
C ALA A 883 16.45 -25.02 -4.12
N THR A 884 16.92 -24.29 -5.15
CA THR A 884 18.37 -24.01 -5.33
C THR A 884 18.72 -22.66 -5.99
N PHE A 885 19.86 -22.10 -5.57
CA PHE A 885 20.53 -20.90 -6.08
C PHE A 885 21.95 -21.30 -6.53
N SER A 886 22.45 -21.15 -7.77
CA SER A 886 22.00 -20.50 -9.01
C SER A 886 21.99 -18.95 -9.03
N PRO A 887 23.15 -18.29 -9.27
CA PRO A 887 23.26 -16.84 -9.51
C PRO A 887 22.69 -16.35 -10.86
N ILE A 888 22.01 -17.21 -11.62
CA ILE A 888 21.46 -16.88 -12.94
C ILE A 888 20.05 -16.33 -12.75
N ASN A 889 19.83 -15.08 -13.19
CA ASN A 889 18.56 -14.34 -13.11
C ASN A 889 17.50 -14.89 -14.10
N THR A 890 17.18 -16.18 -14.06
CA THR A 890 16.21 -16.85 -14.96
C THR A 890 15.44 -17.98 -14.26
N ARG A 891 15.11 -17.83 -12.97
CA ARG A 891 14.41 -18.87 -12.19
C ARG A 891 12.89 -18.66 -12.11
N ALA A 892 12.17 -19.68 -11.65
CA ALA A 892 10.71 -19.64 -11.48
C ALA A 892 10.22 -18.50 -10.56
N GLU A 893 11.07 -18.05 -9.63
CA GLU A 893 10.85 -16.86 -8.79
C GLU A 893 10.91 -15.57 -9.61
N ASP A 894 11.93 -15.41 -10.46
CA ASP A 894 12.04 -14.26 -11.38
C ASP A 894 10.88 -14.22 -12.38
N ALA A 895 10.41 -15.39 -12.85
CA ALA A 895 9.24 -15.51 -13.72
C ALA A 895 7.95 -15.17 -12.97
N SER A 896 7.83 -15.59 -11.72
CA SER A 896 6.69 -15.24 -10.85
C SER A 896 6.64 -13.73 -10.58
N TYR A 897 7.80 -13.10 -10.36
CA TYR A 897 7.92 -11.65 -10.18
C TYR A 897 7.59 -10.89 -11.48
N PHE A 898 8.08 -11.35 -12.64
CA PHE A 898 7.71 -10.76 -13.94
C PHE A 898 6.21 -10.89 -14.23
N MET A 899 5.59 -12.04 -13.91
CA MET A 899 4.14 -12.22 -14.00
C MET A 899 3.38 -11.23 -13.10
N ALA A 900 3.77 -11.12 -11.82
CA ALA A 900 3.16 -10.18 -10.89
C ALA A 900 3.27 -8.73 -11.38
N SER A 901 4.41 -8.35 -11.96
CA SER A 901 4.59 -7.06 -12.63
C SER A 901 3.67 -6.88 -13.84
N LEU A 902 3.57 -7.85 -14.76
CA LEU A 902 2.65 -7.78 -15.92
C LEU A 902 1.21 -7.55 -15.46
N ILE A 903 0.73 -8.38 -14.52
CA ILE A 903 -0.62 -8.30 -13.94
C ILE A 903 -0.85 -6.94 -13.26
N GLY A 904 0.11 -6.47 -12.46
CA GLY A 904 0.03 -5.19 -11.73
C GLY A 904 0.06 -3.95 -12.63
N HIS A 905 0.67 -4.02 -13.82
CA HIS A 905 0.62 -2.96 -14.82
C HIS A 905 -0.70 -2.95 -15.61
N VAL A 906 -1.29 -4.12 -15.91
CA VAL A 906 -2.62 -4.20 -16.53
C VAL A 906 -3.69 -3.58 -15.63
N ALA A 907 -3.61 -3.81 -14.31
CA ALA A 907 -4.54 -3.24 -13.32
C ALA A 907 -4.69 -1.70 -13.42
N LEU A 908 -3.63 -1.00 -13.85
CA LEU A 908 -3.59 0.46 -13.99
C LEU A 908 -4.37 0.98 -15.20
N LYS A 909 -4.50 0.17 -16.26
CA LYS A 909 -5.18 0.55 -17.51
C LYS A 909 -6.68 0.68 -17.24
N ASN A 910 -7.20 1.91 -17.27
CA ASN A 910 -8.62 2.19 -17.05
C ASN A 910 -9.45 1.92 -18.33
N CYS A 911 -9.51 0.66 -18.78
CA CYS A 911 -10.30 0.25 -19.95
C CYS A 911 -11.02 -1.10 -19.74
N PRO A 912 -12.16 -1.34 -20.41
CA PRO A 912 -12.93 -2.59 -20.28
C PRO A 912 -12.13 -3.87 -20.61
N ASP A 913 -11.19 -3.77 -21.56
CA ASP A 913 -10.35 -4.90 -21.98
C ASP A 913 -9.45 -5.41 -20.84
N ALA A 914 -8.96 -4.51 -19.99
CA ALA A 914 -8.13 -4.88 -18.84
C ALA A 914 -8.93 -5.72 -17.82
N LYS A 915 -10.14 -5.29 -17.45
CA LYS A 915 -11.04 -6.07 -16.60
C LYS A 915 -11.38 -7.42 -17.22
N THR A 916 -11.79 -7.42 -18.49
CA THR A 916 -12.23 -8.62 -19.22
C THR A 916 -11.11 -9.65 -19.32
N GLY A 917 -9.90 -9.21 -19.66
CA GLY A 917 -8.76 -10.13 -19.76
C GLY A 917 -8.24 -10.61 -18.40
N LEU A 918 -8.28 -9.79 -17.33
CA LEU A 918 -7.94 -10.23 -15.98
C LEU A 918 -8.92 -11.31 -15.48
N LEU A 919 -10.23 -11.15 -15.72
CA LEU A 919 -11.22 -12.20 -15.45
C LEU A 919 -10.94 -13.48 -16.27
N ALA A 920 -10.53 -13.33 -17.54
CA ALA A 920 -10.15 -14.48 -18.36
C ALA A 920 -8.87 -15.18 -17.87
N LEU A 921 -7.91 -14.47 -17.26
CA LEU A 921 -6.77 -15.10 -16.58
C LEU A 921 -7.21 -15.81 -15.30
N GLN A 922 -8.15 -15.23 -14.54
CA GLN A 922 -8.67 -15.81 -13.30
C GLN A 922 -9.33 -17.18 -13.53
N LEU A 923 -10.03 -17.35 -14.66
CA LEU A 923 -10.69 -18.60 -15.04
C LEU A 923 -9.74 -19.66 -15.64
N ASP A 924 -8.50 -19.29 -15.98
CA ASP A 924 -7.52 -20.19 -16.60
C ASP A 924 -6.66 -20.90 -15.54
N SER A 925 -6.85 -22.21 -15.40
CA SER A 925 -6.15 -23.05 -14.41
C SER A 925 -4.61 -22.96 -14.44
N ARG A 926 -4.01 -22.55 -15.57
CA ARG A 926 -2.56 -22.33 -15.66
C ARG A 926 -2.08 -21.19 -14.77
N PHE A 927 -2.97 -20.28 -14.39
CA PHE A 927 -2.68 -19.14 -13.53
C PHE A 927 -2.90 -19.41 -12.04
N ALA A 928 -3.17 -20.65 -11.62
CA ALA A 928 -3.42 -21.03 -10.22
C ALA A 928 -2.41 -20.42 -9.22
N ARG A 929 -1.12 -20.41 -9.55
CA ARG A 929 -0.03 -19.84 -8.73
C ARG A 929 -0.12 -18.32 -8.52
N TRP A 930 -0.81 -17.60 -9.41
CA TRP A 930 -0.92 -16.14 -9.41
C TRP A 930 -2.34 -15.63 -9.18
N GLN A 931 -3.25 -16.51 -8.72
CA GLN A 931 -4.65 -16.13 -8.44
C GLN A 931 -4.74 -14.95 -7.48
N ASP A 932 -3.91 -14.90 -6.45
CA ASP A 932 -3.87 -13.78 -5.50
C ASP A 932 -3.41 -12.47 -6.19
N ASN A 933 -2.44 -12.54 -7.11
CA ASN A 933 -2.04 -11.37 -7.91
C ASN A 933 -3.16 -10.89 -8.84
N ILE A 934 -3.91 -11.81 -9.47
CA ILE A 934 -5.02 -11.48 -10.37
C ILE A 934 -6.19 -10.88 -9.59
N LYS A 935 -6.55 -11.48 -8.45
CA LYS A 935 -7.58 -10.97 -7.52
C LYS A 935 -7.24 -9.57 -7.04
N HIS A 936 -6.02 -9.35 -6.55
CA HIS A 936 -5.56 -8.03 -6.10
C HIS A 936 -5.55 -7.01 -7.26
N ALA A 937 -5.13 -7.40 -8.46
CA ALA A 937 -5.19 -6.55 -9.65
C ALA A 937 -6.62 -6.18 -10.07
N LEU A 938 -7.58 -7.11 -9.96
CA LEU A 938 -9.01 -6.83 -10.18
C LEU A 938 -9.55 -5.85 -9.14
N ALA A 939 -9.15 -5.98 -7.87
CA ALA A 939 -9.53 -5.06 -6.79
C ALA A 939 -8.93 -3.66 -6.97
N ILE A 940 -7.65 -3.55 -7.32
CA ILE A 940 -6.99 -2.27 -7.68
C ILE A 940 -7.68 -1.63 -8.88
N HIS A 941 -7.98 -2.39 -9.93
CA HIS A 941 -8.66 -1.90 -11.11
C HIS A 941 -10.08 -1.39 -10.77
N ALA A 942 -10.83 -2.13 -9.95
CA ALA A 942 -12.14 -1.70 -9.45
C ALA A 942 -12.05 -0.42 -8.62
N ALA A 943 -11.07 -0.30 -7.71
CA ALA A 943 -10.85 0.91 -6.92
C ALA A 943 -10.52 2.12 -7.82
N ARG A 944 -9.63 1.97 -8.81
CA ARG A 944 -9.33 3.01 -9.82
C ARG A 944 -10.56 3.36 -10.67
N GLN A 945 -11.42 2.38 -10.99
CA GLN A 945 -12.71 2.66 -11.65
C GLN A 945 -13.63 3.48 -10.76
N ARG A 946 -13.81 3.15 -9.47
CA ARG A 946 -14.64 3.94 -8.54
C ARG A 946 -14.14 5.38 -8.42
N ASP A 947 -12.84 5.57 -8.19
CA ASP A 947 -12.24 6.91 -8.06
C ASP A 947 -12.35 7.73 -9.36
N SER A 948 -12.26 7.10 -10.54
CA SER A 948 -12.39 7.80 -11.84
C SER A 948 -13.84 8.12 -12.24
N HIS A 949 -14.81 7.26 -11.89
CA HIS A 949 -16.23 7.51 -12.19
C HIS A 949 -16.92 8.43 -11.16
N HIS A 950 -16.30 8.68 -10.00
CA HIS A 950 -16.84 9.59 -9.01
C HIS A 950 -16.66 11.05 -9.42
N ILE A 951 -17.78 11.70 -9.74
CA ILE A 951 -17.84 13.13 -10.09
C ILE A 951 -18.00 13.95 -8.80
N ARG A 952 -16.98 14.73 -8.45
CA ARG A 952 -17.06 15.74 -7.38
C ARG A 952 -18.10 16.81 -7.74
N ARG A 953 -19.08 17.03 -6.87
CA ARG A 953 -20.15 18.02 -7.07
C ARG A 953 -19.68 19.42 -6.66
N GLY A 954 -20.29 20.47 -7.22
CA GLY A 954 -19.99 21.84 -6.80
C GLY A 954 -20.49 22.11 -5.38
N TRP A 955 -19.86 23.06 -4.67
CA TRP A 955 -20.27 23.39 -3.31
C TRP A 955 -21.73 23.86 -3.21
N LYS A 956 -22.27 24.48 -4.26
CA LYS A 956 -23.68 24.85 -4.34
C LYS A 956 -24.61 23.62 -4.37
N ASP A 957 -24.20 22.56 -5.06
CA ASP A 957 -24.95 21.31 -5.11
C ASP A 957 -24.92 20.61 -3.76
N ILE A 958 -23.76 20.58 -3.10
CA ILE A 958 -23.58 20.04 -1.74
C ILE A 958 -24.38 20.85 -0.70
N VAL A 959 -24.41 22.18 -0.81
CA VAL A 959 -25.26 23.04 0.02
C VAL A 959 -26.75 22.74 -0.22
N CYS A 960 -27.20 22.67 -1.47
CA CYS A 960 -28.58 22.29 -1.81
C CYS A 960 -28.93 20.88 -1.31
N LEU A 961 -27.97 19.96 -1.31
CA LEU A 961 -28.12 18.62 -0.71
C LEU A 961 -28.27 18.65 0.82
N PHE A 962 -27.65 19.61 1.51
CA PHE A 962 -27.75 19.79 2.96
C PHE A 962 -29.04 20.53 3.38
N GLU A 963 -29.43 21.57 2.64
CA GLU A 963 -30.72 22.27 2.83
C GLU A 963 -31.91 21.35 2.49
N GLY A 964 -31.74 20.54 1.45
CA GLY A 964 -32.74 19.61 0.92
C GLY A 964 -32.93 18.36 1.78
N GLY A 965 -33.44 18.55 3.00
CA GLY A 965 -34.03 17.51 3.84
C GLY A 965 -35.23 16.85 3.17
N VAL A 966 -34.95 15.90 2.26
CA VAL A 966 -35.82 15.43 1.19
C VAL A 966 -36.34 16.61 0.37
N THR A 967 -35.58 16.98 -0.66
CA THR A 967 -36.13 17.61 -1.86
C THR A 967 -37.44 16.89 -2.23
N GLU A 968 -38.47 17.64 -2.64
CA GLU A 968 -39.75 17.07 -3.09
C GLU A 968 -39.61 16.24 -4.40
N ASP A 969 -38.40 15.84 -4.80
CA ASP A 969 -38.21 14.81 -5.81
C ASP A 969 -38.59 13.44 -5.26
N ILE A 970 -39.30 12.68 -6.08
CA ILE A 970 -39.83 11.38 -5.68
C ILE A 970 -38.77 10.28 -5.60
N ALA A 971 -37.61 10.46 -6.25
CA ALA A 971 -36.51 9.49 -6.17
C ALA A 971 -35.95 9.43 -4.74
N SER A 972 -35.83 10.60 -4.08
CA SER A 972 -35.39 10.71 -2.69
C SER A 972 -36.42 10.14 -1.72
N LEU A 973 -37.71 10.34 -1.99
CA LEU A 973 -38.79 9.71 -1.23
C LEU A 973 -38.81 8.18 -1.41
N GLN A 974 -38.60 7.69 -2.63
CA GLN A 974 -38.47 6.26 -2.91
C GLN A 974 -37.32 5.63 -2.13
N LEU A 975 -36.15 6.26 -2.12
CA LEU A 975 -34.99 5.79 -1.38
C LEU A 975 -35.26 5.76 0.13
N LEU A 976 -35.87 6.83 0.69
CA LEU A 976 -36.27 6.87 2.10
C LEU A 976 -37.20 5.71 2.48
N VAL A 977 -38.22 5.44 1.67
CA VAL A 977 -39.19 4.38 1.95
C VAL A 977 -38.56 3.00 1.79
N MET A 978 -37.68 2.82 0.79
CA MET A 978 -36.89 1.58 0.65
C MET A 978 -35.96 1.32 1.85
N GLU A 979 -35.33 2.35 2.41
CA GLU A 979 -34.53 2.23 3.64
C GLU A 979 -35.38 1.75 4.83
N GLU A 980 -36.50 2.41 5.10
CA GLU A 980 -37.37 2.02 6.23
C GLU A 980 -37.98 0.62 6.02
N LEU A 981 -38.22 0.19 4.78
CA LEU A 981 -38.65 -1.18 4.48
C LEU A 981 -37.57 -2.23 4.78
N ILE A 982 -36.29 -1.93 4.54
CA ILE A 982 -35.15 -2.80 4.90
C ILE A 982 -35.03 -2.90 6.44
N ASP A 983 -35.12 -1.76 7.12
CA ASP A 983 -35.11 -1.65 8.58
C ASP A 983 -36.23 -2.48 9.25
N VAL A 984 -37.42 -2.51 8.62
CA VAL A 984 -38.52 -3.37 9.04
C VAL A 984 -38.21 -4.84 8.77
N ALA A 985 -37.63 -5.19 7.62
CA ALA A 985 -37.23 -6.56 7.30
C ALA A 985 -36.24 -7.14 8.33
N ASP A 986 -35.24 -6.37 8.73
CA ASP A 986 -34.27 -6.81 9.75
C ASP A 986 -34.88 -6.88 11.15
N SER A 987 -35.83 -5.98 11.48
CA SER A 987 -36.59 -6.05 12.74
C SER A 987 -37.40 -7.36 12.86
N LEU A 988 -37.91 -7.91 11.75
CA LEU A 988 -38.68 -9.16 11.73
C LEU A 988 -37.81 -10.42 11.91
N ARG A 989 -36.50 -10.32 11.70
CA ARG A 989 -35.51 -11.41 11.92
C ARG A 989 -35.02 -11.50 13.37
N GLY A 990 -35.43 -10.57 14.24
CA GLY A 990 -35.00 -10.52 15.64
C GLY A 990 -35.56 -11.66 16.52
N ASN A 991 -35.16 -11.66 17.80
CA ASN A 991 -35.63 -12.65 18.80
C ASN A 991 -37.10 -12.47 19.25
N LEU A 992 -37.83 -11.54 18.66
CA LEU A 992 -39.27 -11.35 18.88
C LEU A 992 -40.01 -11.99 17.71
N ASP A 993 -41.09 -12.74 18.00
CA ASP A 993 -41.91 -13.45 17.01
C ASP A 993 -42.77 -12.51 16.11
N LEU A 994 -42.24 -11.35 15.71
CA LEU A 994 -42.95 -10.31 14.98
C LEU A 994 -43.43 -10.78 13.59
N HIS A 995 -42.77 -11.76 12.98
CA HIS A 995 -43.22 -12.39 11.74
C HIS A 995 -44.65 -12.98 11.85
N LYS A 996 -45.05 -13.46 13.04
CA LYS A 996 -46.40 -14.01 13.30
C LYS A 996 -47.51 -12.99 13.04
N LEU A 997 -47.22 -11.69 13.13
CA LEU A 997 -48.19 -10.64 12.83
C LEU A 997 -48.70 -10.70 11.38
N PHE A 998 -47.98 -11.35 10.45
CA PHE A 998 -48.40 -11.58 9.07
C PHE A 998 -49.18 -12.89 8.84
N TRP A 999 -49.43 -13.68 9.89
CA TRP A 999 -50.15 -14.95 9.82
C TRP A 999 -51.45 -14.91 10.62
N ASN A 1000 -52.43 -15.70 10.21
CA ASN A 1000 -53.56 -16.06 11.05
C ASN A 1000 -53.09 -17.08 12.10
N GLU A 1001 -53.53 -16.90 13.35
CA GLU A 1001 -53.27 -17.85 14.42
C GLU A 1001 -54.55 -18.58 14.85
N VAL A 1002 -54.42 -19.89 15.09
CA VAL A 1002 -55.42 -20.72 15.76
C VAL A 1002 -54.73 -21.37 16.95
N ASP A 1003 -55.29 -21.22 18.15
CA ASP A 1003 -54.73 -21.70 19.43
C ASP A 1003 -53.25 -21.30 19.66
N GLY A 1004 -52.87 -20.08 19.22
CA GLY A 1004 -51.50 -19.55 19.36
C GLY A 1004 -50.46 -20.18 18.43
N LYS A 1005 -50.90 -20.87 17.37
CA LYS A 1005 -50.05 -21.41 16.32
C LYS A 1005 -50.40 -20.78 14.98
N ILE A 1006 -49.36 -20.54 14.17
CA ILE A 1006 -49.48 -20.15 12.77
C ILE A 1006 -50.32 -21.20 12.02
N ASP A 1007 -51.40 -20.75 11.38
CA ASP A 1007 -52.30 -21.57 10.56
C ASP A 1007 -52.13 -21.25 9.07
N SER A 1008 -52.42 -20.01 8.68
CA SER A 1008 -52.49 -19.60 7.27
C SER A 1008 -51.99 -18.16 7.06
N PRO A 1009 -51.40 -17.83 5.90
CA PRO A 1009 -50.99 -16.46 5.58
C PRO A 1009 -52.17 -15.50 5.64
N LYS A 1010 -51.98 -14.30 6.21
CA LYS A 1010 -52.99 -13.25 6.16
C LYS A 1010 -53.32 -12.84 4.72
N TRP A 1011 -54.46 -12.17 4.56
CA TRP A 1011 -54.80 -11.55 3.28
C TRP A 1011 -53.94 -10.30 3.03
N GLU A 1012 -53.82 -9.91 1.77
CA GLU A 1012 -52.87 -8.89 1.29
C GLU A 1012 -53.06 -7.54 2.00
N GLU A 1013 -54.31 -7.07 2.10
CA GLU A 1013 -54.73 -5.87 2.82
C GLU A 1013 -54.34 -5.92 4.32
N SER A 1014 -54.48 -7.08 4.97
CA SER A 1014 -54.09 -7.24 6.37
C SER A 1014 -52.57 -7.26 6.56
N CYS A 1015 -51.80 -7.77 5.59
CA CYS A 1015 -50.34 -7.70 5.59
C CYS A 1015 -49.85 -6.26 5.38
N ARG A 1016 -50.50 -5.52 4.48
CA ARG A 1016 -50.30 -4.08 4.28
C ARG A 1016 -50.52 -3.29 5.58
N ASP A 1017 -51.61 -3.54 6.29
CA ASP A 1017 -51.92 -2.83 7.54
C ASP A 1017 -50.89 -3.12 8.65
N VAL A 1018 -50.39 -4.36 8.74
CA VAL A 1018 -49.26 -4.70 9.62
C VAL A 1018 -47.99 -3.97 9.19
N LEU A 1019 -47.65 -3.92 7.90
CA LEU A 1019 -46.50 -3.19 7.39
C LEU A 1019 -46.59 -1.67 7.69
N LEU A 1020 -47.78 -1.07 7.53
CA LEU A 1020 -48.04 0.33 7.89
C LEU A 1020 -47.84 0.61 9.38
N SER A 1021 -48.17 -0.35 10.26
CA SER A 1021 -47.93 -0.21 11.70
C SER A 1021 -46.44 -0.07 12.06
N PHE A 1022 -45.55 -0.60 11.23
CA PHE A 1022 -44.11 -0.41 11.36
C PHE A 1022 -43.60 0.85 10.64
N LEU A 1023 -44.12 1.18 9.46
CA LEU A 1023 -43.65 2.32 8.65
C LEU A 1023 -44.08 3.68 9.22
N ARG A 1024 -45.31 3.81 9.75
CA ARG A 1024 -45.83 5.09 10.27
C ARG A 1024 -44.97 5.71 11.37
N PRO A 1025 -44.60 4.98 12.45
CA PRO A 1025 -43.71 5.50 13.49
C PRO A 1025 -42.33 5.99 12.99
N ARG A 1026 -41.91 5.53 11.80
CA ARG A 1026 -40.62 5.87 11.17
C ARG A 1026 -40.72 7.07 10.24
N LEU A 1027 -41.84 7.21 9.53
CA LEU A 1027 -42.07 8.23 8.50
C LEU A 1027 -42.78 9.49 9.01
N GLU A 1028 -43.76 9.35 9.91
CA GLU A 1028 -44.57 10.47 10.42
C GLU A 1028 -43.75 11.52 11.19
N PRO A 1029 -42.79 11.16 12.07
CA PRO A 1029 -41.92 12.14 12.74
C PRO A 1029 -41.05 12.96 11.77
N ARG A 1030 -40.83 12.49 10.54
CA ARG A 1030 -40.06 13.16 9.49
C ARG A 1030 -40.96 13.99 8.53
N GLY A 1031 -42.26 14.09 8.83
CA GLY A 1031 -43.22 14.88 8.09
C GLY A 1031 -43.77 14.21 6.82
N PHE A 1032 -43.74 12.86 6.75
CA PHE A 1032 -44.37 12.09 5.68
C PHE A 1032 -45.62 11.40 6.20
N SER A 1033 -46.71 11.42 5.43
CA SER A 1033 -47.90 10.61 5.74
C SER A 1033 -47.87 9.32 4.91
N ALA A 1034 -48.23 8.20 5.54
CA ALA A 1034 -48.34 6.89 4.90
C ALA A 1034 -49.78 6.38 5.02
N GLU A 1035 -50.50 6.37 3.91
CA GLU A 1035 -51.94 6.09 3.84
C GLU A 1035 -52.20 4.79 3.09
N PRO A 1036 -53.04 3.88 3.64
CA PRO A 1036 -53.54 2.73 2.89
C PRO A 1036 -54.55 3.21 1.84
N GLU A 1037 -54.66 2.47 0.73
CA GLU A 1037 -55.79 2.60 -0.21
C GLU A 1037 -55.98 4.00 -0.81
N ALA A 1038 -54.89 4.75 -0.95
CA ALA A 1038 -54.95 6.13 -1.42
C ALA A 1038 -55.51 6.22 -2.85
N HIS A 1039 -56.47 7.13 -3.04
CA HIS A 1039 -57.09 7.38 -4.35
C HIS A 1039 -56.06 7.86 -5.37
N MET A 1040 -56.15 7.32 -6.58
CA MET A 1040 -55.30 7.64 -7.74
C MET A 1040 -56.15 8.28 -8.85
N TYR A 1041 -55.51 8.78 -9.90
CA TYR A 1041 -56.19 9.15 -11.15
C TYR A 1041 -56.98 7.93 -11.70
N ASP A 1042 -58.16 8.17 -12.29
CA ASP A 1042 -59.14 7.15 -12.73
C ASP A 1042 -59.74 6.23 -11.63
N ASP A 1043 -59.95 6.76 -10.41
CA ASP A 1043 -60.77 6.17 -9.33
C ASP A 1043 -60.30 4.79 -8.80
N LYS A 1044 -59.01 4.48 -9.04
CA LYS A 1044 -58.31 3.29 -8.52
C LYS A 1044 -57.56 3.62 -7.23
N ARG A 1045 -57.16 2.58 -6.50
CA ARG A 1045 -56.45 2.69 -5.22
C ARG A 1045 -55.16 1.89 -5.25
N VAL A 1046 -54.06 2.50 -4.80
CA VAL A 1046 -52.79 1.80 -4.55
C VAL A 1046 -52.78 1.24 -3.13
N ASP A 1047 -52.09 0.13 -2.88
CA ASP A 1047 -51.99 -0.45 -1.54
C ASP A 1047 -51.50 0.56 -0.49
N ILE A 1048 -50.35 1.19 -0.72
CA ILE A 1048 -49.84 2.28 0.14
C ILE A 1048 -49.43 3.47 -0.74
N ALA A 1049 -49.81 4.68 -0.33
CA ALA A 1049 -49.16 5.90 -0.76
C ALA A 1049 -48.38 6.55 0.39
N VAL A 1050 -47.14 6.95 0.12
CA VAL A 1050 -46.35 7.80 1.02
C VAL A 1050 -46.24 9.17 0.39
N GLN A 1051 -46.63 10.23 1.11
CA GLN A 1051 -46.77 11.57 0.54
C GLN A 1051 -46.26 12.68 1.45
N LYS A 1052 -45.70 13.73 0.82
CA LYS A 1052 -45.27 14.99 1.42
C LYS A 1052 -45.32 16.09 0.35
N GLY A 1053 -46.01 17.19 0.64
CA GLY A 1053 -46.23 18.26 -0.34
C GLY A 1053 -47.06 17.76 -1.53
N SER A 1054 -46.60 18.06 -2.75
CA SER A 1054 -47.19 17.57 -4.01
C SER A 1054 -46.71 16.18 -4.44
N THR A 1055 -45.77 15.58 -3.70
CA THR A 1055 -45.06 14.37 -4.10
C THR A 1055 -45.60 13.14 -3.41
N LYS A 1056 -45.89 12.09 -4.19
CA LYS A 1056 -46.65 10.92 -3.77
C LYS A 1056 -46.05 9.63 -4.34
N LEU A 1057 -45.31 8.91 -3.51
CA LEU A 1057 -44.77 7.61 -3.86
C LEU A 1057 -45.85 6.53 -3.73
N VAL A 1058 -45.99 5.74 -4.80
CA VAL A 1058 -46.91 4.60 -4.88
C VAL A 1058 -46.18 3.29 -4.55
N VAL A 1059 -46.77 2.47 -3.68
CA VAL A 1059 -46.24 1.16 -3.29
C VAL A 1059 -47.32 0.10 -3.49
N GLU A 1060 -47.08 -0.84 -4.41
CA GLU A 1060 -47.96 -1.98 -4.68
C GLU A 1060 -47.40 -3.23 -3.99
N LEU A 1061 -48.24 -4.01 -3.31
CA LEU A 1061 -47.85 -5.15 -2.50
C LEU A 1061 -48.51 -6.43 -3.01
N LYS A 1062 -47.78 -7.54 -3.07
CA LYS A 1062 -48.35 -8.85 -3.41
C LYS A 1062 -47.88 -9.92 -2.43
N ARG A 1063 -48.69 -10.96 -2.22
CA ARG A 1063 -48.20 -12.19 -1.56
C ARG A 1063 -47.40 -13.02 -2.56
N SER A 1064 -46.36 -13.71 -2.11
CA SER A 1064 -45.58 -14.70 -2.90
C SER A 1064 -46.42 -15.81 -3.56
N LEU A 1065 -47.65 -16.00 -3.06
CA LEU A 1065 -48.67 -16.94 -3.53
C LEU A 1065 -49.57 -16.36 -4.66
N HIS A 1066 -49.47 -15.06 -4.96
CA HIS A 1066 -50.44 -14.33 -5.75
C HIS A 1066 -50.44 -14.80 -7.22
N ALA A 1067 -51.64 -14.88 -7.82
CA ALA A 1067 -51.79 -15.47 -9.14
C ALA A 1067 -51.02 -14.71 -10.24
N ASP A 1068 -50.94 -13.39 -10.11
CA ASP A 1068 -50.33 -12.43 -11.04
C ASP A 1068 -48.98 -11.84 -10.56
N LEU A 1069 -48.33 -12.48 -9.58
CA LEU A 1069 -47.06 -12.02 -8.95
C LEU A 1069 -46.01 -11.51 -9.96
N TRP A 1070 -45.87 -12.18 -11.10
CA TRP A 1070 -44.89 -11.88 -12.14
C TRP A 1070 -45.34 -10.83 -13.17
N LYS A 1071 -46.60 -10.38 -13.10
CA LYS A 1071 -47.21 -9.44 -14.06
C LYS A 1071 -47.67 -8.14 -13.42
N ALA A 1072 -47.81 -8.08 -12.09
CA ALA A 1072 -48.32 -6.91 -11.38
C ALA A 1072 -47.44 -5.66 -11.53
N ILE A 1073 -46.12 -5.79 -11.72
CA ILE A 1073 -45.22 -4.65 -11.98
C ILE A 1073 -45.68 -3.88 -13.23
N GLU A 1074 -45.91 -4.57 -14.35
CA GLU A 1074 -46.40 -3.95 -15.58
C GLU A 1074 -47.89 -3.61 -15.50
N ASN A 1075 -48.71 -4.61 -15.21
CA ASN A 1075 -50.18 -4.52 -15.35
C ASN A 1075 -50.87 -3.69 -14.26
N GLN A 1076 -50.20 -3.46 -13.12
CA GLN A 1076 -50.77 -2.74 -11.98
C GLN A 1076 -49.91 -1.53 -11.63
N LEU A 1077 -48.69 -1.73 -11.11
CA LEU A 1077 -47.86 -0.63 -10.63
C LEU A 1077 -47.57 0.41 -11.73
N LYS A 1078 -46.97 0.00 -12.86
CA LYS A 1078 -46.67 0.89 -13.98
C LYS A 1078 -47.93 1.39 -14.68
N ALA A 1079 -48.82 0.48 -15.10
CA ALA A 1079 -49.98 0.86 -15.92
C ALA A 1079 -51.05 1.68 -15.20
N LEU A 1080 -51.16 1.60 -13.85
CA LEU A 1080 -52.28 2.19 -13.10
C LEU A 1080 -51.86 3.27 -12.11
N TYR A 1081 -50.65 3.22 -11.55
CA TYR A 1081 -50.29 4.05 -10.39
C TYR A 1081 -49.13 5.02 -10.65
N THR A 1082 -48.08 4.61 -11.37
CA THR A 1082 -46.93 5.52 -11.62
C THR A 1082 -47.24 6.63 -12.62
N CYS A 1083 -48.37 6.55 -13.34
CA CYS A 1083 -48.91 7.61 -14.20
C CYS A 1083 -49.45 8.84 -13.45
N ASP A 1084 -49.61 8.77 -12.13
CA ASP A 1084 -50.07 9.90 -11.31
C ASP A 1084 -49.06 11.07 -11.36
N PRO A 1085 -49.51 12.33 -11.49
CA PRO A 1085 -48.61 13.49 -11.55
C PRO A 1085 -47.67 13.62 -10.34
N GLY A 1086 -48.11 13.21 -9.15
CA GLY A 1086 -47.30 13.16 -7.93
C GLY A 1086 -46.35 11.96 -7.87
N ALA A 1087 -46.61 10.92 -8.65
CA ALA A 1087 -45.77 9.72 -8.75
C ALA A 1087 -44.63 9.84 -9.78
N GLN A 1088 -44.78 10.70 -10.81
CA GLN A 1088 -43.73 11.03 -11.79
C GLN A 1088 -43.06 9.80 -12.48
N GLY A 1089 -43.76 8.66 -12.58
CA GLY A 1089 -43.23 7.41 -13.11
C GLY A 1089 -42.48 6.52 -12.10
N TYR A 1090 -42.40 6.90 -10.82
CA TYR A 1090 -41.73 6.13 -9.76
C TYR A 1090 -42.70 5.29 -8.92
N GLY A 1091 -42.24 4.14 -8.44
CA GLY A 1091 -43.02 3.28 -7.54
C GLY A 1091 -42.21 2.16 -6.91
N ILE A 1092 -42.76 1.54 -5.86
CA ILE A 1092 -42.15 0.36 -5.21
C ILE A 1092 -43.09 -0.85 -5.42
N TYR A 1093 -42.51 -2.00 -5.74
CA TYR A 1093 -43.20 -3.29 -5.75
C TYR A 1093 -42.70 -4.17 -4.60
N GLY A 1094 -43.61 -4.55 -3.69
CA GLY A 1094 -43.30 -5.35 -2.52
C GLY A 1094 -43.89 -6.75 -2.59
N VAL A 1095 -43.14 -7.74 -2.09
CA VAL A 1095 -43.65 -9.12 -1.96
C VAL A 1095 -43.51 -9.64 -0.54
N PHE A 1096 -44.63 -10.09 0.05
CA PHE A 1096 -44.63 -10.82 1.32
C PHE A 1096 -44.29 -12.30 1.06
N TRP A 1097 -43.14 -12.76 1.55
CA TRP A 1097 -42.64 -14.12 1.39
C TRP A 1097 -43.04 -15.01 2.57
N PHE A 1098 -43.88 -16.02 2.30
CA PHE A 1098 -44.42 -16.96 3.29
C PHE A 1098 -43.74 -18.33 3.24
N GLY A 1099 -42.60 -18.45 2.55
CA GLY A 1099 -41.96 -19.72 2.21
C GLY A 1099 -42.37 -20.24 0.83
N MET A 1100 -41.78 -21.36 0.40
CA MET A 1100 -41.92 -21.90 -0.96
C MET A 1100 -43.32 -22.44 -1.31
N GLN A 1101 -44.17 -22.72 -0.31
CA GLN A 1101 -45.42 -23.44 -0.51
C GLN A 1101 -46.43 -22.61 -1.30
N GLY A 1102 -46.77 -23.02 -2.52
CA GLY A 1102 -47.74 -22.33 -3.38
C GLY A 1102 -47.17 -21.21 -4.26
N VAL A 1103 -45.86 -20.97 -4.20
CA VAL A 1103 -45.16 -20.01 -5.08
C VAL A 1103 -45.11 -20.56 -6.51
N LYS A 1104 -45.41 -19.71 -7.49
CA LYS A 1104 -45.36 -20.07 -8.93
C LYS A 1104 -43.97 -19.83 -9.50
N ALA A 1105 -43.57 -20.65 -10.48
CA ALA A 1105 -42.34 -20.46 -11.24
C ALA A 1105 -42.31 -19.10 -11.96
N GLY A 1106 -41.13 -18.47 -12.01
CA GLY A 1106 -40.86 -17.23 -12.70
C GLY A 1106 -40.75 -17.36 -14.22
N PRO A 1107 -40.49 -16.25 -14.93
CA PRO A 1107 -40.35 -16.24 -16.40
C PRO A 1107 -39.21 -17.11 -16.94
N ASP A 1108 -38.22 -17.43 -16.11
CA ASP A 1108 -37.10 -18.34 -16.40
C ASP A 1108 -37.47 -19.84 -16.18
N GLY A 1109 -38.69 -20.12 -15.71
CA GLY A 1109 -39.19 -21.45 -15.40
C GLY A 1109 -38.80 -22.00 -14.02
N ARG A 1110 -38.14 -21.22 -13.16
CA ARG A 1110 -37.69 -21.66 -11.82
C ARG A 1110 -38.62 -21.17 -10.72
N VAL A 1111 -38.83 -21.98 -9.69
CA VAL A 1111 -39.51 -21.54 -8.46
C VAL A 1111 -38.44 -21.02 -7.49
N PRO A 1112 -38.55 -19.80 -6.95
CA PRO A 1112 -37.64 -19.31 -5.91
C PRO A 1112 -37.61 -20.23 -4.68
N GLY A 1113 -36.42 -20.52 -4.15
CA GLY A 1113 -36.23 -21.28 -2.92
C GLY A 1113 -36.37 -20.44 -1.64
N ASN A 1114 -36.14 -19.13 -1.72
CA ASN A 1114 -36.12 -18.20 -0.59
C ASN A 1114 -36.43 -16.76 -1.03
N ALA A 1115 -36.60 -15.86 -0.06
CA ALA A 1115 -36.91 -14.45 -0.31
C ALA A 1115 -35.84 -13.70 -1.14
N LYS A 1116 -34.57 -14.12 -1.08
CA LYS A 1116 -33.48 -13.51 -1.86
C LYS A 1116 -33.56 -13.90 -3.34
N GLU A 1117 -33.74 -15.19 -3.63
CA GLU A 1117 -33.96 -15.67 -5.00
C GLU A 1117 -35.25 -15.10 -5.62
N MET A 1118 -36.28 -14.87 -4.80
CA MET A 1118 -37.52 -14.19 -5.21
C MET A 1118 -37.23 -12.75 -5.67
N LEU A 1119 -36.38 -12.01 -4.93
CA LEU A 1119 -35.96 -10.65 -5.28
C LEU A 1119 -35.15 -10.65 -6.58
N GLU A 1120 -34.12 -11.48 -6.68
CA GLU A 1120 -33.24 -11.59 -7.85
C GLU A 1120 -34.03 -11.92 -9.13
N GLN A 1121 -34.99 -12.85 -9.05
CA GLN A 1121 -35.86 -13.17 -10.19
C GLN A 1121 -36.78 -12.01 -10.56
N LEU A 1122 -37.39 -11.31 -9.59
CA LEU A 1122 -38.23 -10.14 -9.86
C LEU A 1122 -37.45 -8.99 -10.49
N GLU A 1123 -36.25 -8.67 -9.99
CA GLU A 1123 -35.38 -7.63 -10.56
C GLU A 1123 -34.92 -7.98 -11.99
N SER A 1124 -34.78 -9.27 -12.30
CA SER A 1124 -34.48 -9.72 -13.67
C SER A 1124 -35.60 -9.41 -14.68
N THR A 1125 -36.84 -9.22 -14.22
CA THR A 1125 -37.99 -8.87 -15.08
C THR A 1125 -38.05 -7.38 -15.48
N LEU A 1126 -37.30 -6.51 -14.80
CA LEU A 1126 -37.29 -5.07 -15.09
C LEU A 1126 -36.40 -4.73 -16.29
N GLU A 1127 -36.99 -4.02 -17.26
CA GLU A 1127 -36.26 -3.37 -18.34
C GLU A 1127 -35.25 -2.34 -17.80
N THR A 1128 -34.15 -2.13 -18.52
CA THR A 1128 -33.06 -1.24 -18.09
C THR A 1128 -33.51 0.20 -17.82
N SER A 1129 -34.53 0.68 -18.54
CA SER A 1129 -35.19 1.98 -18.36
C SER A 1129 -35.95 2.11 -17.03
N ASP A 1130 -36.55 1.03 -16.56
CA ASP A 1130 -37.41 1.06 -15.36
C ASP A 1130 -36.64 0.92 -14.06
N ARG A 1131 -35.46 0.30 -14.08
CA ARG A 1131 -34.60 0.09 -12.87
C ARG A 1131 -34.23 1.39 -12.14
N ALA A 1132 -34.30 2.54 -12.82
CA ALA A 1132 -34.10 3.85 -12.23
C ALA A 1132 -35.32 4.37 -11.45
N ARG A 1133 -36.54 3.90 -11.76
CA ARG A 1133 -37.81 4.43 -11.25
C ARG A 1133 -38.66 3.42 -10.48
N ILE A 1134 -38.52 2.13 -10.75
CA ILE A 1134 -39.18 1.03 -10.04
C ILE A 1134 -38.15 0.36 -9.14
N LYS A 1135 -38.48 0.22 -7.86
CA LYS A 1135 -37.71 -0.58 -6.89
C LYS A 1135 -38.53 -1.76 -6.41
N ILE A 1136 -37.86 -2.85 -6.09
CA ILE A 1136 -38.48 -4.09 -5.64
C ILE A 1136 -37.96 -4.42 -4.24
N PHE A 1137 -38.84 -4.89 -3.36
CA PHE A 1137 -38.43 -5.51 -2.10
C PHE A 1137 -39.19 -6.80 -1.85
N VAL A 1138 -38.55 -7.73 -1.14
CA VAL A 1138 -39.19 -8.98 -0.68
C VAL A 1138 -39.03 -9.04 0.84
N LEU A 1139 -40.16 -8.98 1.55
CA LEU A 1139 -40.22 -9.05 3.00
C LEU A 1139 -40.39 -10.51 3.42
N ASP A 1140 -39.36 -11.09 4.02
CA ASP A 1140 -39.44 -12.44 4.57
C ASP A 1140 -40.26 -12.43 5.87
N VAL A 1141 -41.43 -13.06 5.82
CA VAL A 1141 -42.36 -13.23 6.94
C VAL A 1141 -42.56 -14.71 7.27
N SER A 1142 -41.72 -15.60 6.72
CA SER A 1142 -41.86 -17.05 6.84
C SER A 1142 -41.52 -17.61 8.22
N GLY A 1143 -40.73 -16.87 9.02
CA GLY A 1143 -40.22 -17.33 10.32
C GLY A 1143 -39.06 -18.34 10.25
N ALA A 1144 -38.54 -18.63 9.05
CA ALA A 1144 -37.30 -19.40 8.89
C ALA A 1144 -36.09 -18.60 9.42
N LYS A 1145 -35.11 -19.29 10.01
CA LYS A 1145 -33.84 -18.75 10.48
C LYS A 1145 -32.71 -19.12 9.53
#